data_AF-A0A933SLV9-F1
#
_entry.id   AF-A0A933SLV9-F1
#
_cell.length_a   1.000
_cell.length_b   1.000
_cell.length_c   1.000
_cell.angle_alpha   90.00
_cell.angle_beta   90.00
_cell.angle_gamma   90.00
#
_symmetry.space_group_name_H-M   'P 1'
#
loop_
_entity.id
_entity.type
_entity.pdbx_description
1 polymer ?
#
loop_
_entity_poly.entity_id
_entity_poly.type
_entity_poly.pdbx_seq_one_letter_code
_entity_poly.pdbx_strand_id
1 'polypeptide(L)'
;MAKTTLYKAIEKLGIHDHLCLIYETREEEMEAAITFMKLGLERGEKCVYIADDNDASFIMEMFRARGVNVEKQLEKGALAVIGKRDAYLREGDFDPDRMIDFLKAATDSAKAQGFKALRATGEMTWALGSERGVERLIEYESKLNHFFPHYDILAICQYNRKRFPPETIMDVIRTHPMVIHGGTVCRNFYYVPTDEFLGDRNTDREIDRMLGHIREREEAEERIRQSEERYRGVLDSTSEGFLMLDEHGKIVEVNDALCRMLGRGREEIIGKHPSGFMDDENQKTFAASHARLGTAGHFKYEVSFMKADGGKLEVLISASSIMGAFGMKRGSFALITDLTDLKAAEHAVRKHRELLDSISKAQLMYITRGNPKETFTHLLESALRLTGSEYGFIAELMYEADGKPFLRNIALADISNDPAYRAFFEKHTSEAMDFTNLDNLFGIAVTSGKTVIANHAPHDPRFGGRQPAGHPPIRSFIGIPLFSGDILEGTIGLANHPEGYSETVGSALAPLVSTCANLIETMKTGRKLNAVEAERDRFVNLSVDMLCIVGFDGYFKRINPAFEKTLGYSAEELLSKPFISFIHPDDRESSAAEAAKIGAGKPVVYFENRYICKDGSVKWLAWSATPFVPEGVMYAVARDMTEHKRFEHEILRSNKELEQMAYVASHDMQEPLRMVASFMQLLAKRYKGKLDKDADEYINYAIEGAQRMQALIQDMLRYSRISTRGVQPHLTESEKALDLALLNLQLQMEDTGARVTREPLPPVLADANQLVQVFQNIVSNALKFHGQRPPEVHIAATRCEADKTIEFAVRDNGIGIEERHAERIFGMFQRLHPREQYEGTGIGLAICKKVVERHGGRIRVESKLGEGSTFFFTFPCPCKEGT
;
A
#
# COMPACT_ATOMS: atom_id res chain seq x y z
N MET A 1 37.08 3.57 71.12
CA MET A 1 35.96 3.95 72.00
C MET A 1 35.30 5.18 71.43
N ALA A 2 33.98 5.22 71.32
CA ALA A 2 33.25 6.37 70.81
C ALA A 2 33.48 7.59 71.72
N LYS A 3 33.78 8.75 71.13
CA LYS A 3 33.90 10.03 71.86
C LYS A 3 32.53 10.39 72.46
N THR A 4 32.46 10.62 73.78
CA THR A 4 31.22 10.98 74.49
C THR A 4 30.65 12.31 74.00
N THR A 5 29.36 12.57 74.25
CA THR A 5 28.69 13.84 73.90
C THR A 5 29.42 15.04 74.52
N LEU A 6 29.87 14.91 75.77
CA LEU A 6 30.70 15.89 76.48
C LEU A 6 32.02 16.14 75.75
N TYR A 7 32.71 15.09 75.28
CA TYR A 7 33.96 15.23 74.54
C TYR A 7 33.76 16.07 73.27
N LYS A 8 32.73 15.78 72.47
CA LYS A 8 32.43 16.56 71.24
C LYS A 8 32.05 18.01 71.54
N ALA A 9 31.46 18.27 72.69
CA ALA A 9 31.09 19.61 73.12
C ALA A 9 32.33 20.42 73.56
N ILE A 10 33.19 19.82 74.39
CA ILE A 10 34.48 20.42 74.81
C ILE A 10 35.42 20.62 73.61
N GLU A 11 35.36 19.76 72.59
CA GLU A 11 36.15 19.89 71.35
C GLU A 11 35.87 21.20 70.59
N LYS A 12 34.70 21.81 70.78
CA LYS A 12 34.32 23.07 70.12
C LYS A 12 34.75 24.33 70.88
N LEU A 13 35.36 24.20 72.06
CA LEU A 13 35.81 25.35 72.86
C LEU A 13 36.98 26.09 72.20
N GLY A 14 36.93 27.42 72.27
CA GLY A 14 37.95 28.36 71.83
C GLY A 14 39.00 28.66 72.90
N ILE A 15 40.13 29.25 72.48
CA ILE A 15 41.33 29.46 73.30
C ILE A 15 41.17 30.58 74.35
N HIS A 16 40.05 31.32 74.34
CA HIS A 16 39.73 32.38 75.32
C HIS A 16 38.49 32.05 76.16
N ASP A 17 37.99 30.81 76.09
CA ASP A 17 36.74 30.44 76.74
C ASP A 17 36.93 30.32 78.26
N HIS A 18 36.04 30.97 78.99
CA HIS A 18 35.95 30.91 80.43
C HIS A 18 34.66 30.18 80.83
N LEU A 19 34.79 29.07 81.54
CA LEU A 19 33.66 28.18 81.86
C LEU A 19 33.59 27.92 83.36
N CYS A 20 32.37 27.90 83.92
CA CYS A 20 32.15 27.29 85.22
C CYS A 20 31.68 25.85 85.05
N LEU A 21 32.25 24.94 85.83
CA LEU A 21 31.74 23.60 86.04
C LEU A 21 30.95 23.58 87.34
N ILE A 22 29.63 23.39 87.25
CA ILE A 22 28.77 23.23 88.41
C ILE A 22 28.45 21.74 88.55
N TYR A 23 29.04 21.13 89.58
CA TYR A 23 28.94 19.69 89.82
C TYR A 23 28.30 19.36 91.16
N GLU A 24 27.67 18.19 91.25
CA GLU A 24 27.10 17.68 92.50
C GLU A 24 27.83 16.45 93.02
N THR A 25 28.50 15.72 92.13
CA THR A 25 29.24 14.50 92.44
C THR A 25 30.69 14.61 91.97
N ARG A 26 31.58 13.87 92.64
CA ARG A 26 33.01 13.83 92.29
C ARG A 26 33.26 13.15 90.94
N GLU A 27 32.34 12.28 90.49
CA GLU A 27 32.43 11.65 89.17
C GLU A 27 32.21 12.66 88.05
N GLU A 28 31.18 13.51 88.16
CA GLU A 28 30.90 14.61 87.23
C GLU A 28 32.06 15.62 87.18
N GLU A 29 32.58 16.00 88.36
CA GLU A 29 33.74 16.89 88.49
C GLU A 29 34.93 16.35 87.70
N MET A 30 35.30 15.10 87.99
CA MET A 30 36.47 14.46 87.39
C MET A 30 36.26 14.12 85.91
N GLU A 31 35.04 13.78 85.48
CA GLU A 31 34.76 13.51 84.06
C GLU A 31 34.97 14.77 83.22
N ALA A 32 34.40 15.90 83.63
CA ALA A 32 34.54 17.16 82.91
C ALA A 32 35.98 17.70 82.99
N ALA A 33 36.56 17.79 84.19
CA ALA A 33 37.88 18.38 84.37
C ALA A 33 38.99 17.55 83.67
N ILE A 34 38.98 16.22 83.79
CA ILE A 34 40.00 15.39 83.14
C ILE A 34 39.77 15.31 81.62
N THR A 35 38.53 15.27 81.13
CA THR A 35 38.27 15.31 79.67
C THR A 35 38.77 16.62 79.06
N PHE A 36 38.49 17.74 79.74
CA PHE A 36 38.99 19.06 79.35
C PHE A 36 40.52 19.08 79.28
N MET A 37 41.19 18.62 80.33
CA MET A 37 42.66 18.61 80.41
C MET A 37 43.31 17.65 79.41
N LYS A 38 42.72 16.46 79.21
CA LYS A 38 43.20 15.47 78.24
C LYS A 38 43.16 16.01 76.80
N LEU A 39 42.09 16.71 76.43
CA LEU A 39 41.98 17.32 75.10
C LEU A 39 43.08 18.37 74.88
N GLY A 40 43.41 19.17 75.88
CA GLY A 40 44.52 20.13 75.80
C GLY A 40 45.87 19.45 75.55
N LEU A 41 46.15 18.36 76.27
CA LEU A 41 47.36 17.56 76.07
C LEU A 41 47.43 16.94 74.65
N GLU A 42 46.30 16.49 74.11
CA GLU A 42 46.19 16.00 72.72
C GLU A 42 46.42 17.11 71.68
N ARG A 43 46.09 18.36 72.02
CA ARG A 43 46.24 19.54 71.14
C ARG A 43 47.61 20.22 71.23
N GLY A 44 48.45 19.83 72.18
CA GLY A 44 49.75 20.44 72.43
C GLY A 44 49.68 21.73 73.25
N GLU A 45 48.73 21.80 74.18
CA GLU A 45 48.56 22.90 75.15
C GLU A 45 49.23 22.55 76.48
N LYS A 46 49.60 23.56 77.27
CA LYS A 46 50.11 23.36 78.64
C LYS A 46 48.93 23.29 79.59
N CYS A 47 48.77 22.17 80.29
CA CYS A 47 47.65 21.93 81.19
C CYS A 47 48.07 22.14 82.66
N VAL A 48 47.40 23.05 83.35
CA VAL A 48 47.61 23.32 84.79
C VAL A 48 46.34 22.98 85.58
N TYR A 49 46.46 22.07 86.55
CA TYR A 49 45.40 21.72 87.49
C TYR A 49 45.73 22.32 88.86
N ILE A 50 44.82 23.11 89.41
CA ILE A 50 44.96 23.75 90.72
C ILE A 50 44.02 23.03 91.69
N ALA A 51 44.61 22.23 92.57
CA ALA A 51 43.89 21.35 93.49
C ALA A 51 43.78 21.97 94.90
N ASP A 52 42.64 21.75 95.56
CA ASP A 52 42.36 22.23 96.92
C ASP A 52 41.77 21.14 97.82
N ASP A 53 40.53 20.71 97.53
CA ASP A 53 39.85 19.62 98.24
C ASP A 53 40.47 18.27 97.90
N ASN A 54 40.96 18.12 96.66
CA ASN A 54 41.65 16.94 96.21
C ASN A 54 43.16 17.10 96.38
N ASP A 55 43.85 16.04 96.84
CA ASP A 55 45.30 16.05 96.84
C ASP A 55 45.88 15.81 95.43
N ALA A 56 47.11 16.28 95.20
CA ALA A 56 47.75 16.16 93.90
C ALA A 56 47.94 14.69 93.46
N SER A 57 48.15 13.76 94.38
CA SER A 57 48.34 12.34 94.07
C SER A 57 47.06 11.71 93.51
N PHE A 58 45.91 12.04 94.10
CA PHE A 58 44.60 11.63 93.65
C PHE A 58 44.30 12.14 92.24
N ILE A 59 44.55 13.42 91.97
CA ILE A 59 44.34 13.99 90.62
C ILE A 59 45.21 13.26 89.58
N MET A 60 46.48 12.98 89.90
CA MET A 60 47.36 12.21 89.01
C MET A 60 46.85 10.80 88.76
N GLU A 61 46.28 10.12 89.78
CA GLU A 61 45.66 8.81 89.61
C GLU A 61 44.45 8.86 88.65
N MET A 62 43.61 9.88 88.77
CA MET A 62 42.46 10.08 87.89
C MET A 62 42.85 10.36 86.42
N PHE A 63 43.99 11.02 86.18
CA PHE A 63 44.56 11.15 84.85
C PHE A 63 45.00 9.80 84.27
N ARG A 64 45.70 8.97 85.07
CA ARG A 64 46.14 7.63 84.65
C ARG A 64 44.95 6.74 84.30
N ALA A 65 43.92 6.73 85.14
CA ALA A 65 42.70 5.95 84.94
C ALA A 65 41.98 6.30 83.62
N ARG A 66 42.10 7.54 83.13
CA ARG A 66 41.52 8.01 81.86
C ARG A 66 42.50 7.95 80.67
N GLY A 67 43.59 7.21 80.81
CA GLY A 67 44.54 6.88 79.75
C GLY A 67 45.52 8.01 79.41
N VAL A 68 45.75 8.95 80.33
CA VAL A 68 46.82 9.95 80.18
C VAL A 68 48.12 9.38 80.76
N ASN A 69 49.20 9.40 79.97
CA ASN A 69 50.54 9.03 80.46
C ASN A 69 51.12 10.21 81.25
N VAL A 70 50.82 10.25 82.54
CA VAL A 70 51.13 11.37 83.44
C VAL A 70 52.64 11.65 83.50
N GLU A 71 53.45 10.60 83.63
CA GLU A 71 54.90 10.70 83.79
C GLU A 71 55.53 11.41 82.58
N LYS A 72 55.14 11.00 81.37
CA LYS A 72 55.60 11.64 80.13
C LYS A 72 55.16 13.10 80.00
N GLN A 73 53.98 13.45 80.49
CA GLN A 73 53.48 14.83 80.40
C GLN A 73 54.13 15.75 81.43
N LEU A 74 54.48 15.23 82.61
CA LEU A 74 55.26 15.95 83.62
C LEU A 74 56.70 16.19 83.14
N GLU A 75 57.37 15.18 82.59
CA GLU A 75 58.73 15.32 82.03
C GLU A 75 58.80 16.38 80.91
N LYS A 76 57.75 16.47 80.09
CA LYS A 76 57.63 17.48 79.03
C LYS A 76 57.25 18.87 79.54
N GLY A 77 56.91 19.03 80.82
CA GLY A 77 56.34 20.25 81.37
C GLY A 77 54.95 20.59 80.83
N ALA A 78 54.28 19.63 80.18
CA ALA A 78 52.96 19.81 79.54
C ALA A 78 51.79 19.66 80.54
N LEU A 79 52.01 18.99 81.67
CA LEU A 79 51.04 18.88 82.76
C LEU A 79 51.69 19.37 84.06
N ALA A 80 50.97 20.18 84.84
CA ALA A 80 51.33 20.53 86.21
C ALA A 80 50.10 20.41 87.12
N VAL A 81 50.23 19.75 88.27
CA VAL A 81 49.21 19.74 89.32
C VAL A 81 49.81 20.45 90.53
N ILE A 82 49.19 21.55 90.93
CA ILE A 82 49.73 22.48 91.92
C ILE A 82 48.71 22.63 93.05
N GLY A 83 49.18 22.61 94.30
CA GLY A 83 48.32 22.85 95.46
C GLY A 83 48.14 24.35 95.74
N LYS A 84 47.07 24.73 96.45
CA LYS A 84 46.74 26.14 96.74
C LYS A 84 47.86 27.00 97.37
N ARG A 85 48.77 26.39 98.16
CA ARG A 85 49.89 27.11 98.82
C ARG A 85 50.93 27.62 97.83
N ASP A 86 51.12 26.90 96.72
CA ASP A 86 52.13 27.21 95.70
C ASP A 86 51.56 28.11 94.59
N ALA A 87 50.23 28.25 94.52
CA ALA A 87 49.54 29.04 93.50
C ALA A 87 49.30 30.51 93.94
N TYR A 88 48.68 30.76 95.10
CA TYR A 88 48.19 32.13 95.43
C TYR A 88 48.05 32.52 96.91
N LEU A 89 48.28 31.63 97.90
CA LEU A 89 48.08 31.99 99.32
C LEU A 89 49.14 32.98 99.87
N ARG A 90 48.70 34.03 100.59
CA ARG A 90 49.55 34.94 101.38
C ARG A 90 49.11 34.91 102.85
N GLU A 91 50.01 34.55 103.77
CA GLU A 91 49.73 34.45 105.22
C GLU A 91 48.49 33.61 105.60
N GLY A 92 48.01 32.75 104.70
CA GLY A 92 46.85 31.88 104.91
C GLY A 92 45.55 32.30 104.22
N ASP A 93 45.52 33.43 103.49
CA ASP A 93 44.31 33.95 102.82
C ASP A 93 44.49 34.11 101.29
N PHE A 94 43.37 34.13 100.54
CA PHE A 94 43.34 34.21 99.07
C PHE A 94 43.55 35.64 98.55
N ASP A 95 44.43 35.80 97.56
CA ASP A 95 44.74 37.08 96.91
C ASP A 95 44.42 37.00 95.39
N PRO A 96 43.34 37.67 94.93
CA PRO A 96 42.94 37.66 93.52
C PRO A 96 44.02 38.17 92.56
N ASP A 97 44.77 39.21 92.95
CA ASP A 97 45.78 39.82 92.08
C ASP A 97 46.97 38.88 91.87
N ARG A 98 47.39 38.20 92.95
CA ARG A 98 48.45 37.20 92.86
C ARG A 98 48.05 36.00 91.99
N MET A 99 46.78 35.59 92.01
CA MET A 99 46.30 34.51 91.17
C MET A 99 46.27 34.91 89.68
N ILE A 100 45.87 36.15 89.36
CA ILE A 100 45.96 36.68 88.00
C ILE A 100 47.42 36.77 87.53
N ASP A 101 48.33 37.26 88.38
CA ASP A 101 49.76 37.31 88.09
C ASP A 101 50.35 35.91 87.86
N PHE A 102 49.91 34.92 88.65
CA PHE A 102 50.29 33.52 88.46
C PHE A 102 49.81 32.99 87.10
N LEU A 103 48.54 33.18 86.73
CA LEU A 103 48.00 32.73 85.44
C LEU A 103 48.70 33.42 84.27
N LYS A 104 49.01 34.72 84.39
CA LYS A 104 49.80 35.46 83.42
C LYS A 104 51.20 34.87 83.25
N ALA A 105 51.93 34.68 84.35
CA ALA A 105 53.27 34.08 84.30
C ALA A 105 53.25 32.64 83.75
N ALA A 106 52.23 31.86 84.09
CA ALA A 106 52.04 30.50 83.58
C ALA A 106 51.75 30.48 82.07
N THR A 107 50.95 31.46 81.58
CA THR A 107 50.60 31.60 80.17
C THR A 107 51.82 32.04 79.35
N ASP A 108 52.56 33.05 79.83
CA ASP A 108 53.81 33.51 79.20
C ASP A 108 54.87 32.39 79.18
N SER A 109 54.98 31.62 80.27
CA SER A 109 55.84 30.44 80.35
C SER A 109 55.43 29.34 79.37
N ALA A 110 54.13 29.07 79.21
CA ALA A 110 53.62 28.08 78.25
C ALA A 110 54.04 28.45 76.82
N LYS A 111 53.86 29.72 76.46
CA LYS A 111 54.22 30.26 75.15
C LYS A 111 55.72 30.21 74.90
N ALA A 112 56.53 30.58 75.89
CA ALA A 112 58.00 30.49 75.81
C ALA A 112 58.49 29.04 75.65
N GLN A 113 57.76 28.07 76.20
CA GLN A 113 58.05 26.63 76.08
C GLN A 113 57.48 25.99 74.79
N GLY A 114 56.83 26.77 73.92
CA GLY A 114 56.33 26.32 72.62
C GLY A 114 54.95 25.66 72.65
N PHE A 115 54.20 25.76 73.76
CA PHE A 115 52.82 25.31 73.82
C PHE A 115 51.87 26.32 73.14
N LYS A 116 50.76 25.82 72.58
CA LYS A 116 49.80 26.66 71.84
C LYS A 116 49.01 27.63 72.72
N ALA A 117 48.68 27.21 73.93
CA ALA A 117 47.88 27.94 74.89
C ALA A 117 48.07 27.33 76.30
N LEU A 118 47.62 28.06 77.32
CA LEU A 118 47.45 27.53 78.67
C LEU A 118 46.02 27.01 78.84
N ARG A 119 45.87 25.79 79.35
CA ARG A 119 44.60 25.22 79.75
C ARG A 119 44.60 25.04 81.25
N ALA A 120 43.80 25.82 81.96
CA ALA A 120 43.78 25.81 83.42
C ALA A 120 42.47 25.21 83.96
N THR A 121 42.52 24.47 85.05
CA THR A 121 41.32 24.13 85.81
C THR A 121 41.62 24.27 87.29
N GLY A 122 40.67 24.83 88.04
CA GLY A 122 40.87 25.11 89.46
C GLY A 122 39.67 24.73 90.29
N GLU A 123 39.90 24.06 91.42
CA GLU A 123 38.90 23.85 92.45
C GLU A 123 38.66 25.17 93.19
N MET A 124 37.43 25.65 93.26
CA MET A 124 37.13 26.95 93.89
C MET A 124 36.87 26.86 95.40
N THR A 125 36.89 25.66 95.96
CA THR A 125 36.51 25.33 97.34
C THR A 125 37.35 26.04 98.41
N TRP A 126 38.49 26.63 98.01
CA TRP A 126 39.33 27.47 98.86
C TRP A 126 38.59 28.72 99.35
N ALA A 127 37.61 29.21 98.60
CA ALA A 127 36.81 30.38 98.95
C ALA A 127 35.91 30.15 100.19
N LEU A 128 35.77 28.90 100.64
CA LEU A 128 35.02 28.54 101.85
C LEU A 128 35.86 28.65 103.15
N GLY A 129 37.17 28.87 103.05
CA GLY A 129 38.11 28.79 104.18
C GLY A 129 38.34 30.08 104.98
N SER A 130 37.85 31.25 104.54
CA SER A 130 38.03 32.54 105.23
C SER A 130 36.74 33.37 105.24
N GLU A 131 36.55 34.25 106.23
CA GLU A 131 35.33 35.09 106.39
C GLU A 131 35.05 36.00 105.17
N ARG A 132 36.05 36.30 104.35
CA ARG A 132 35.93 37.12 103.12
C ARG A 132 36.14 36.34 101.82
N GLY A 133 36.20 35.01 101.87
CA GLY A 133 36.57 34.19 100.72
C GLY A 133 35.56 34.25 99.55
N VAL A 134 34.26 34.33 99.85
CA VAL A 134 33.20 34.40 98.82
C VAL A 134 33.16 35.76 98.11
N GLU A 135 33.36 36.86 98.83
CA GLU A 135 33.43 38.20 98.22
C GLU A 135 34.63 38.32 97.28
N ARG A 136 35.80 37.82 97.71
CA ARG A 136 37.02 37.80 96.87
C ARG A 136 36.92 36.86 95.67
N LEU A 137 36.11 35.81 95.75
CA LEU A 137 35.85 34.90 94.63
C LEU A 137 35.14 35.63 93.48
N ILE A 138 34.10 36.42 93.77
CA ILE A 138 33.39 37.19 92.75
C ILE A 138 34.28 38.28 92.13
N GLU A 139 35.09 38.95 92.95
CA GLU A 139 36.10 39.89 92.46
C GLU A 139 37.10 39.19 91.51
N TYR A 140 37.53 37.99 91.86
CA TYR A 140 38.44 37.18 91.06
C TYR A 140 37.81 36.74 89.73
N GLU A 141 36.58 36.24 89.73
CA GLU A 141 35.87 35.84 88.50
C GLU A 141 35.64 37.03 87.55
N SER A 142 35.38 38.20 88.11
CA SER A 142 35.34 39.46 87.36
C SER A 142 36.69 39.78 86.69
N LYS A 143 37.80 39.66 87.43
CA LYS A 143 39.15 39.85 86.90
C LYS A 143 39.50 38.82 85.81
N LEU A 144 39.05 37.57 85.93
CA LEU A 144 39.27 36.53 84.92
C LEU A 144 38.57 36.86 83.59
N ASN A 145 37.31 37.33 83.62
CA ASN A 145 36.60 37.66 82.39
C ASN A 145 37.23 38.85 81.62
N HIS A 146 37.89 39.78 82.33
CA HIS A 146 38.71 40.81 81.71
C HIS A 146 40.05 40.28 81.18
N PHE A 147 40.61 39.27 81.84
CA PHE A 147 41.89 38.68 81.50
C PHE A 147 41.82 37.80 80.24
N PHE A 148 40.84 36.90 80.14
CA PHE A 148 40.82 35.82 79.12
C PHE A 148 40.82 36.30 77.66
N PRO A 149 40.10 37.37 77.27
CA PRO A 149 40.15 37.89 75.90
C PRO A 149 41.53 38.37 75.43
N HIS A 150 42.47 38.62 76.35
CA HIS A 150 43.78 39.20 76.06
C HIS A 150 44.94 38.22 76.16
N TYR A 151 44.69 36.98 76.59
CA TYR A 151 45.71 35.96 76.82
C TYR A 151 45.30 34.63 76.17
N ASP A 152 46.28 33.86 75.69
CA ASP A 152 46.07 32.54 75.07
C ASP A 152 45.77 31.49 76.16
N ILE A 153 44.63 31.64 76.84
CA ILE A 153 44.21 30.84 78.00
C ILE A 153 42.73 30.50 77.98
N LEU A 154 42.42 29.23 78.24
CA LEU A 154 41.06 28.80 78.55
C LEU A 154 41.02 28.04 79.87
N ALA A 155 39.91 28.15 80.59
CA ALA A 155 39.82 27.56 81.91
C ALA A 155 38.43 27.09 82.32
N ILE A 156 38.45 26.12 83.23
CA ILE A 156 37.29 25.68 84.00
C ILE A 156 37.48 26.08 85.47
N CYS A 157 36.58 26.90 85.97
CA CYS A 157 36.41 27.15 87.40
C CYS A 157 35.42 26.12 87.97
N GLN A 158 35.86 25.30 88.92
CA GLN A 158 35.10 24.15 89.43
C GLN A 158 34.37 24.48 90.73
N TYR A 159 33.05 24.34 90.71
CA TYR A 159 32.15 24.72 91.80
C TYR A 159 31.28 23.56 92.26
N ASN A 160 31.43 23.19 93.53
CA ASN A 160 30.59 22.19 94.16
C ASN A 160 29.24 22.80 94.54
N ARG A 161 28.17 22.44 93.82
CA ARG A 161 26.81 22.98 94.01
C ARG A 161 26.27 22.80 95.43
N LYS A 162 26.73 21.76 96.16
CA LYS A 162 26.27 21.42 97.51
C LYS A 162 27.06 22.12 98.61
N ARG A 163 28.31 22.54 98.34
CA ARG A 163 29.16 23.20 99.34
C ARG A 163 29.05 24.72 99.33
N PHE A 164 28.81 25.33 98.17
CA PHE A 164 28.64 26.78 98.07
C PHE A 164 27.19 27.21 98.38
N PRO A 165 26.99 28.39 98.99
CA PRO A 165 25.66 28.97 99.14
C PRO A 165 24.97 29.13 97.77
N PRO A 166 23.63 28.93 97.68
CA PRO A 166 22.90 29.09 96.41
C PRO A 166 23.08 30.45 95.74
N GLU A 167 23.14 31.53 96.54
CA GLU A 167 23.38 32.90 96.06
C GLU A 167 24.73 32.99 95.33
N THR A 168 25.78 32.37 95.89
CA THR A 168 27.11 32.32 95.26
C THR A 168 27.08 31.58 93.93
N ILE A 169 26.37 30.45 93.85
CA ILE A 169 26.24 29.72 92.58
C ILE A 169 25.48 30.53 91.53
N MET A 170 24.47 31.30 91.94
CA MET A 170 23.76 32.22 91.06
C MET A 170 24.72 33.27 90.49
N ASP A 171 25.54 33.88 91.34
CA ASP A 171 26.55 34.87 90.93
C ASP A 171 27.62 34.27 90.02
N VAL A 172 28.03 33.02 90.28
CA VAL A 172 28.94 32.26 89.40
C VAL A 172 28.33 32.06 88.02
N ILE A 173 27.07 31.62 87.93
CA ILE A 173 26.39 31.50 86.63
C ILE A 173 26.34 32.86 85.94
N ARG A 174 26.01 33.93 86.65
CA ARG A 174 25.91 35.27 86.04
C ARG A 174 27.26 35.82 85.59
N THR A 175 28.37 35.32 86.11
CA THR A 175 29.72 35.76 85.76
C THR A 175 30.42 34.88 84.74
N HIS A 176 29.87 33.74 84.31
CA HIS A 176 30.52 32.87 83.32
C HIS A 176 29.78 32.84 81.97
N PRO A 177 30.46 33.10 80.84
CA PRO A 177 29.85 33.04 79.50
C PRO A 177 29.36 31.64 79.10
N MET A 178 29.89 30.60 79.73
CA MET A 178 29.58 29.20 79.43
C MET A 178 29.49 28.38 80.71
N VAL A 179 28.56 27.43 80.72
CA VAL A 179 28.30 26.55 81.86
C VAL A 179 28.42 25.09 81.40
N ILE A 180 29.17 24.29 82.17
CA ILE A 180 29.14 22.84 82.05
C ILE A 180 28.21 22.29 83.13
N HIS A 181 27.14 21.61 82.68
CA HIS A 181 26.17 20.95 83.56
C HIS A 181 25.60 19.71 82.87
N GLY A 182 25.41 18.61 83.61
CA GLY A 182 24.81 17.37 83.08
C GLY A 182 25.52 16.78 81.86
N GLY A 183 26.85 16.91 81.77
CA GLY A 183 27.65 16.41 80.64
C GLY A 183 27.49 17.20 79.34
N THR A 184 26.89 18.39 79.39
CA THR A 184 26.72 19.28 78.23
C THR A 184 27.43 20.61 78.45
N VAL A 185 28.02 21.14 77.38
CA VAL A 185 28.57 22.50 77.36
C VAL A 185 27.49 23.43 76.82
N CYS A 186 27.00 24.33 77.66
CA CYS A 186 25.94 25.27 77.33
C CYS A 186 26.51 26.67 77.15
N ARG A 187 26.11 27.36 76.08
CA ARG A 187 26.24 28.83 76.03
C ARG A 187 25.32 29.40 77.10
N ASN A 188 25.86 30.25 77.97
CA ASN A 188 25.12 30.72 79.12
C ASN A 188 24.31 31.98 78.78
N PHE A 189 23.02 31.78 78.55
CA PHE A 189 22.06 32.86 78.33
C PHE A 189 21.86 33.75 79.57
N TYR A 190 22.34 33.34 80.75
CA TYR A 190 22.24 34.16 81.98
C TYR A 190 23.50 34.97 82.29
N TYR A 191 24.50 34.93 81.39
CA TYR A 191 25.73 35.70 81.55
C TYR A 191 25.46 37.22 81.55
N VAL A 192 26.05 37.90 82.52
CA VAL A 192 26.05 39.34 82.66
C VAL A 192 27.49 39.82 82.47
N PRO A 193 27.76 40.71 81.49
CA PRO A 193 29.07 41.31 81.34
C PRO A 193 29.56 41.91 82.66
N THR A 194 30.84 41.71 82.95
CA THR A 194 31.44 42.02 84.25
C THR A 194 31.24 43.48 84.69
N ASP A 195 31.33 44.41 83.76
CA ASP A 195 31.16 45.86 83.95
C ASP A 195 29.76 46.21 84.49
N GLU A 196 28.75 45.43 84.10
CA GLU A 196 27.37 45.56 84.57
C GLU A 196 27.11 44.79 85.85
N PHE A 197 27.83 43.68 86.06
CA PHE A 197 27.63 42.85 87.24
C PHE A 197 28.11 43.54 88.53
N LEU A 198 29.22 44.29 88.46
CA LEU A 198 29.77 45.07 89.58
C LEU A 198 29.31 46.54 89.63
N GLY A 199 28.65 47.03 88.58
CA GLY A 199 28.11 48.39 88.48
C GLY A 199 26.66 48.53 88.97
N ASP A 200 26.09 49.74 88.85
CA ASP A 200 24.67 49.95 89.14
C ASP A 200 23.79 49.17 88.16
N ARG A 201 22.77 48.46 88.68
CA ARG A 201 21.81 47.68 87.88
C ARG A 201 21.16 48.57 86.80
N ASN A 202 21.40 48.26 85.53
CA ASN A 202 20.67 48.85 84.40
C ASN A 202 19.57 47.88 83.92
N THR A 203 18.33 48.14 84.35
CA THR A 203 17.18 47.27 84.08
C THR A 203 16.83 47.17 82.58
N ASP A 204 17.08 48.21 81.77
CA ASP A 204 16.76 48.19 80.34
C ASP A 204 17.61 47.15 79.59
N ARG A 205 18.91 47.09 79.89
CA ARG A 205 19.82 46.10 79.28
C ARG A 205 19.54 44.65 79.72
N GLU A 206 18.91 44.48 80.88
CA GLU A 206 18.46 43.15 81.34
C GLU A 206 17.23 42.69 80.54
N ILE A 207 16.27 43.59 80.29
CA ILE A 207 15.07 43.33 79.48
C ILE A 207 15.44 42.96 78.03
N ASP A 208 16.34 43.73 77.40
CA ASP A 208 16.75 43.48 76.01
C ASP A 208 17.34 42.08 75.80
N ARG A 209 18.14 41.59 76.76
CA ARG A 209 18.69 40.23 76.73
C ARG A 209 17.61 39.16 76.83
N MET A 210 16.67 39.33 77.76
CA MET A 210 15.57 38.39 77.93
C MET A 210 14.73 38.27 76.65
N LEU A 211 14.43 39.40 76.00
CA LEU A 211 13.68 39.43 74.74
C LEU A 211 14.45 38.78 73.58
N GLY A 212 15.76 39.01 73.49
CA GLY A 212 16.62 38.36 72.49
C GLY A 212 16.58 36.83 72.57
N HIS A 213 16.68 36.26 73.78
CA HIS A 213 16.68 34.81 73.96
C HIS A 213 15.35 34.14 73.61
N ILE A 214 14.21 34.80 73.90
CA ILE A 214 12.89 34.27 73.55
C ILE A 214 12.75 34.16 72.03
N ARG A 215 13.21 35.17 71.29
CA ARG A 215 13.10 35.21 69.83
C ARG A 215 13.96 34.14 69.14
N GLU A 216 15.21 33.95 69.56
CA GLU A 216 16.10 32.97 68.94
C GLU A 216 15.57 31.53 69.04
N ARG A 217 14.88 31.21 70.14
CA ARG A 217 14.27 29.90 70.35
C ARG A 217 13.14 29.63 69.36
N GLU A 218 12.20 30.55 69.22
CA GLU A 218 11.04 30.42 68.31
C GLU A 218 11.49 30.26 66.84
N GLU A 219 12.50 31.03 66.41
CA GLU A 219 13.02 30.97 65.04
C GLU A 219 13.68 29.62 64.70
N ALA A 220 14.24 28.91 65.69
CA ALA A 220 14.88 27.61 65.47
C ALA A 220 13.85 26.48 65.30
N GLU A 221 12.78 26.51 66.08
CA GLU A 221 11.68 25.52 66.00
C GLU A 221 10.95 25.65 64.65
N GLU A 222 10.69 26.87 64.19
CA GLU A 222 10.01 27.12 62.91
C GLU A 222 10.80 26.60 61.69
N ARG A 223 12.13 26.77 61.68
CA ARG A 223 12.99 26.27 60.58
C ARG A 223 12.92 24.76 60.41
N ILE A 224 12.82 24.02 61.51
CA ILE A 224 12.71 22.56 61.47
C ILE A 224 11.36 22.16 60.87
N ARG A 225 10.27 22.78 61.35
CA ARG A 225 8.91 22.51 60.86
C ARG A 225 8.78 22.73 59.35
N GLN A 226 9.28 23.86 58.83
CA GLN A 226 9.20 24.18 57.40
C GLN A 226 9.98 23.20 56.51
N SER A 227 11.08 22.65 57.00
CA SER A 227 11.86 21.66 56.24
C SER A 227 11.14 20.31 56.16
N GLU A 228 10.45 19.90 57.22
CA GLU A 228 9.69 18.64 57.26
C GLU A 228 8.47 18.69 56.32
N GLU A 229 7.70 19.79 56.36
CA GLU A 229 6.56 20.00 55.48
C GLU A 229 6.96 20.01 54.00
N ARG A 230 8.10 20.65 53.68
CA ARG A 230 8.64 20.67 52.31
C ARG A 230 9.00 19.28 51.79
N TYR A 231 9.59 18.42 52.63
CA TYR A 231 9.94 17.05 52.24
C TYR A 231 8.70 16.20 51.95
N ARG A 232 7.69 16.25 52.83
CA ARG A 232 6.43 15.52 52.60
C ARG A 232 5.70 15.98 51.33
N GLY A 233 5.63 17.29 51.10
CA GLY A 233 4.97 17.84 49.91
C GLY A 233 5.58 17.36 48.58
N VAL A 234 6.90 17.16 48.51
CA VAL A 234 7.55 16.62 47.30
C VAL A 234 7.17 15.16 47.06
N LEU A 235 7.22 14.31 48.09
CA LEU A 235 6.93 12.88 47.97
C LEU A 235 5.46 12.59 47.66
N ASP A 236 4.52 13.35 48.22
CA ASP A 236 3.09 13.15 47.97
C ASP A 236 2.63 13.70 46.61
N SER A 237 3.42 14.59 45.99
CA SER A 237 3.13 15.13 44.66
C SER A 237 3.50 14.17 43.51
N THR A 238 4.29 13.12 43.77
CA THR A 238 4.70 12.17 42.73
C THR A 238 3.59 11.17 42.43
N SER A 239 3.40 10.84 41.15
CA SER A 239 2.51 9.76 40.73
C SER A 239 3.09 8.36 40.98
N GLU A 240 4.41 8.26 41.22
CA GLU A 240 5.07 7.01 41.60
C GLU A 240 4.83 6.68 43.07
N GLY A 241 4.66 5.40 43.36
CA GLY A 241 4.65 4.92 44.74
C GLY A 241 6.04 5.06 45.36
N PHE A 242 6.11 5.53 46.59
CA PHE A 242 7.35 5.62 47.36
C PHE A 242 7.22 4.79 48.63
N LEU A 243 8.28 4.07 48.97
CA LEU A 243 8.44 3.46 50.29
C LEU A 243 9.86 3.60 50.81
N MET A 244 9.99 3.65 52.13
CA MET A 244 11.26 3.56 52.84
C MET A 244 11.25 2.38 53.79
N LEU A 245 12.37 1.66 53.86
CA LEU A 245 12.61 0.51 54.70
C LEU A 245 13.65 0.84 55.78
N ASP A 246 13.45 0.30 56.98
CA ASP A 246 14.44 0.30 58.06
C ASP A 246 15.56 -0.73 57.83
N GLU A 247 16.47 -0.82 58.80
CA GLU A 247 17.58 -1.79 58.81
C GLU A 247 17.13 -3.27 58.88
N HIS A 248 15.86 -3.52 59.23
CA HIS A 248 15.24 -4.85 59.28
C HIS A 248 14.36 -5.14 58.06
N GLY A 249 14.32 -4.24 57.07
CA GLY A 249 13.54 -4.40 55.85
C GLY A 249 12.04 -4.13 56.01
N LYS A 250 11.60 -3.54 57.12
CA LYS A 250 10.19 -3.16 57.33
C LYS A 250 9.92 -1.76 56.80
N ILE A 251 8.73 -1.57 56.26
CA ILE A 251 8.29 -0.30 55.69
C ILE A 251 8.07 0.70 56.84
N VAL A 252 8.81 1.81 56.83
CA VAL A 252 8.71 2.89 57.83
C VAL A 252 8.07 4.15 57.30
N GLU A 253 8.04 4.32 55.98
CA GLU A 253 7.40 5.47 55.33
C GLU A 253 6.84 5.07 53.97
N VAL A 254 5.69 5.64 53.60
CA VAL A 254 5.07 5.51 52.28
C VAL A 254 4.36 6.81 51.89
N ASN A 255 4.34 7.12 50.61
CA ASN A 255 3.55 8.23 50.07
C ASN A 255 2.11 7.81 49.72
N ASP A 256 1.25 8.79 49.48
CA ASP A 256 -0.17 8.52 49.17
C ASP A 256 -0.37 7.79 47.82
N ALA A 257 0.57 7.93 46.88
CA ALA A 257 0.50 7.26 45.58
C ALA A 257 0.60 5.73 45.71
N LEU A 258 1.52 5.23 46.54
CA LEU A 258 1.64 3.78 46.79
C LEU A 258 0.40 3.22 47.50
N CYS A 259 -0.18 3.96 48.44
CA CYS A 259 -1.44 3.59 49.09
C CYS A 259 -2.58 3.44 48.08
N ARG A 260 -2.71 4.38 47.13
CA ARG A 260 -3.71 4.30 46.04
C ARG A 260 -3.46 3.12 45.12
N MET A 261 -2.21 2.88 44.71
CA MET A 261 -1.83 1.75 43.85
C MET A 261 -2.22 0.39 44.45
N LEU A 262 -1.98 0.20 45.75
CA LEU A 262 -2.30 -1.05 46.46
C LEU A 262 -3.76 -1.13 46.92
N GLY A 263 -4.48 0.00 46.95
CA GLY A 263 -5.83 0.10 47.51
C GLY A 263 -5.87 -0.12 49.03
N ARG A 264 -4.80 0.23 49.75
CA ARG A 264 -4.64 -0.02 51.20
C ARG A 264 -4.31 1.27 51.96
N GLY A 265 -4.77 1.38 53.20
CA GLY A 265 -4.43 2.51 54.06
C GLY A 265 -2.96 2.52 54.48
N ARG A 266 -2.39 3.71 54.76
CA ARG A 266 -1.00 3.87 55.23
C ARG A 266 -0.69 2.99 56.45
N GLU A 267 -1.60 2.92 57.42
CA GLU A 267 -1.43 2.12 58.64
C GLU A 267 -1.36 0.60 58.39
N GLU A 268 -1.95 0.11 57.30
CA GLU A 268 -1.89 -1.32 56.94
C GLU A 268 -0.55 -1.70 56.30
N ILE A 269 0.15 -0.72 55.71
CA ILE A 269 1.40 -0.92 54.95
C ILE A 269 2.61 -0.72 55.87
N ILE A 270 2.56 0.29 56.75
CA ILE A 270 3.64 0.60 57.69
C ILE A 270 3.89 -0.57 58.67
N GLY A 271 5.17 -0.85 58.93
CA GLY A 271 5.64 -1.94 59.80
C GLY A 271 5.62 -3.33 59.16
N LYS A 272 5.05 -3.48 57.95
CA LYS A 272 5.07 -4.73 57.19
C LYS A 272 6.33 -4.84 56.33
N HIS A 273 6.65 -6.06 55.90
CA HIS A 273 7.71 -6.31 54.94
C HIS A 273 7.12 -6.30 53.51
N PRO A 274 7.77 -5.68 52.50
CA PRO A 274 7.21 -5.56 51.14
C PRO A 274 6.81 -6.89 50.48
N SER A 275 7.51 -7.98 50.81
CA SER A 275 7.20 -9.33 50.32
C SER A 275 5.79 -9.81 50.69
N GLY A 276 5.19 -9.27 51.74
CA GLY A 276 3.82 -9.62 52.16
C GLY A 276 2.74 -9.15 51.18
N PHE A 277 3.10 -8.31 50.21
CA PHE A 277 2.22 -7.84 49.14
C PHE A 277 2.52 -8.51 47.79
N MET A 278 3.30 -9.60 47.76
CA MET A 278 3.72 -10.30 46.54
C MET A 278 3.39 -11.79 46.63
N ASP A 279 3.25 -12.48 45.49
CA ASP A 279 3.18 -13.94 45.44
C ASP A 279 4.56 -14.60 45.58
N ASP A 280 4.59 -15.92 45.82
CA ASP A 280 5.81 -16.68 46.13
C ASP A 280 6.92 -16.55 45.07
N GLU A 281 6.56 -16.36 43.80
CA GLU A 281 7.53 -16.15 42.71
C GLU A 281 8.16 -14.77 42.81
N ASN A 282 7.34 -13.73 42.95
CA ASN A 282 7.81 -12.35 43.07
C ASN A 282 8.58 -12.08 44.38
N GLN A 283 8.24 -12.79 45.47
CA GLN A 283 8.99 -12.72 46.72
C GLN A 283 10.46 -13.16 46.56
N LYS A 284 10.72 -14.19 45.73
CA LYS A 284 12.09 -14.65 45.44
C LYS A 284 12.87 -13.60 44.64
N THR A 285 12.23 -12.98 43.65
CA THR A 285 12.81 -11.88 42.85
C THR A 285 13.15 -10.68 43.72
N PHE A 286 12.26 -10.32 44.64
CA PHE A 286 12.50 -9.27 45.63
C PHE A 286 13.68 -9.60 46.54
N ALA A 287 13.72 -10.80 47.13
CA ALA A 287 14.79 -11.20 48.05
C ALA A 287 16.17 -11.21 47.37
N ALA A 288 16.25 -11.73 46.14
CA ALA A 288 17.47 -11.73 45.35
C ALA A 288 17.95 -10.31 45.01
N SER A 289 17.02 -9.41 44.69
CA SER A 289 17.33 -8.00 44.39
C SER A 289 17.71 -7.21 45.64
N HIS A 290 17.06 -7.47 46.77
CA HIS A 290 17.37 -6.84 48.06
C HIS A 290 18.72 -7.27 48.62
N ALA A 291 19.15 -8.52 48.41
CA ALA A 291 20.49 -8.97 48.77
C ALA A 291 21.60 -8.22 47.99
N ARG A 292 21.33 -7.85 46.73
CA ARG A 292 22.28 -7.11 45.87
C ARG A 292 22.42 -5.62 46.22
N LEU A 293 21.40 -5.01 46.84
CA LEU A 293 21.41 -3.62 47.31
C LEU A 293 22.53 -3.30 48.32
N GLY A 294 23.11 -4.31 48.96
CA GLY A 294 24.24 -4.16 49.87
C GLY A 294 25.60 -3.92 49.19
N THR A 295 25.73 -4.20 47.88
CA THR A 295 27.02 -4.17 47.16
C THR A 295 27.10 -3.14 46.02
N ALA A 296 25.96 -2.77 45.41
CA ALA A 296 25.91 -1.76 44.34
C ALA A 296 24.70 -0.83 44.54
N GLY A 297 24.94 0.47 44.62
CA GLY A 297 24.05 1.45 45.25
C GLY A 297 22.63 1.66 44.68
N HIS A 298 22.23 1.04 43.55
CA HIS A 298 20.88 1.19 42.96
C HIS A 298 20.53 0.04 41.99
N PHE A 299 19.29 -0.48 42.04
CA PHE A 299 18.80 -1.53 41.13
C PHE A 299 17.35 -1.31 40.68
N LYS A 300 17.01 -1.83 39.49
CA LYS A 300 15.65 -1.89 38.98
C LYS A 300 15.24 -3.32 38.68
N TYR A 301 14.00 -3.69 39.00
CA TYR A 301 13.44 -5.00 38.70
C TYR A 301 11.92 -4.95 38.64
N GLU A 302 11.31 -5.82 37.82
CA GLU A 302 9.86 -5.94 37.69
C GLU A 302 9.34 -7.01 38.65
N VAL A 303 8.23 -6.70 39.33
CA VAL A 303 7.49 -7.63 40.19
C VAL A 303 6.01 -7.27 40.17
N SER A 304 5.17 -8.24 40.53
CA SER A 304 3.73 -8.02 40.72
C SER A 304 3.39 -7.83 42.20
N PHE A 305 2.67 -6.76 42.53
CA PHE A 305 2.02 -6.57 43.82
C PHE A 305 0.57 -7.07 43.83
N MET A 306 0.08 -7.47 44.99
CA MET A 306 -1.30 -7.85 45.26
C MET A 306 -2.06 -6.67 45.84
N LYS A 307 -3.08 -6.21 45.13
CA LYS A 307 -4.01 -5.16 45.57
C LYS A 307 -4.95 -5.69 46.68
N ALA A 308 -5.61 -4.78 47.40
CA ALA A 308 -6.59 -5.14 48.41
C ALA A 308 -7.81 -5.90 47.87
N ASP A 309 -8.19 -5.64 46.61
CA ASP A 309 -9.30 -6.30 45.90
C ASP A 309 -8.95 -7.69 45.35
N GLY A 310 -7.70 -8.15 45.55
CA GLY A 310 -7.18 -9.42 45.02
C GLY A 310 -6.60 -9.34 43.61
N GLY A 311 -6.65 -8.17 42.96
CA GLY A 311 -6.02 -7.94 41.66
C GLY A 311 -4.49 -7.89 41.73
N LYS A 312 -3.82 -8.26 40.63
CA LYS A 312 -2.37 -8.08 40.49
C LYS A 312 -2.06 -6.72 39.88
N LEU A 313 -1.01 -6.07 40.38
CA LEU A 313 -0.45 -4.83 39.88
C LEU A 313 0.99 -5.08 39.45
N GLU A 314 1.27 -5.03 38.15
CA GLU A 314 2.63 -5.11 37.63
C GLU A 314 3.37 -3.80 37.88
N VAL A 315 4.53 -3.87 38.54
CA VAL A 315 5.32 -2.68 38.88
C VAL A 315 6.79 -2.83 38.55
N LEU A 316 7.43 -1.70 38.25
CA LEU A 316 8.89 -1.57 38.23
C LEU A 316 9.34 -0.95 39.55
N ILE A 317 10.17 -1.69 40.30
CA ILE A 317 10.76 -1.19 41.55
C ILE A 317 12.17 -0.67 41.25
N SER A 318 12.41 0.61 41.54
CA SER A 318 13.74 1.23 41.53
C SER A 318 14.18 1.51 42.97
N ALA A 319 15.12 0.73 43.49
CA ALA A 319 15.50 0.77 44.90
C ALA A 319 16.95 1.24 45.11
N SER A 320 17.19 1.98 46.19
CA SER A 320 18.50 2.52 46.59
C SER A 320 18.74 2.39 48.10
N SER A 321 20.00 2.27 48.51
CA SER A 321 20.39 2.14 49.92
C SER A 321 20.65 3.50 50.59
N ILE A 322 20.19 3.66 51.83
CA ILE A 322 20.47 4.82 52.68
C ILE A 322 21.63 4.46 53.62
N MET A 323 22.74 5.21 53.51
CA MET A 323 23.96 4.96 54.27
C MET A 323 24.10 5.94 55.44
N GLY A 324 24.45 5.45 56.62
CA GLY A 324 24.81 6.26 57.79
C GLY A 324 26.29 6.65 57.80
N ALA A 325 26.70 7.43 58.81
CA ALA A 325 28.11 7.72 59.07
C ALA A 325 28.90 6.40 59.28
N PHE A 326 30.13 6.34 58.76
CA PHE A 326 31.01 5.15 58.75
C PHE A 326 30.58 4.00 57.81
N GLY A 327 29.66 4.23 56.86
CA GLY A 327 29.36 3.25 55.80
C GLY A 327 28.45 2.10 56.22
N MET A 328 27.77 2.21 57.36
CA MET A 328 26.74 1.25 57.76
C MET A 328 25.40 1.57 57.07
N LYS A 329 24.73 0.56 56.52
CA LYS A 329 23.39 0.69 55.92
C LYS A 329 22.38 1.02 57.02
N ARG A 330 21.70 2.15 56.91
CA ARG A 330 20.63 2.58 57.84
C ARG A 330 19.23 2.19 57.36
N GLY A 331 19.09 1.90 56.08
CA GLY A 331 17.82 1.55 55.46
C GLY A 331 17.93 1.52 53.94
N SER A 332 16.79 1.50 53.26
CA SER A 332 16.73 1.64 51.80
C SER A 332 15.40 2.28 51.42
N PHE A 333 15.34 3.01 50.32
CA PHE A 333 14.09 3.51 49.76
C PHE A 333 13.86 2.94 48.36
N ALA A 334 12.62 2.91 47.92
CA ALA A 334 12.25 2.47 46.59
C ALA A 334 11.14 3.35 45.99
N LEU A 335 11.27 3.58 44.68
CA LEU A 335 10.22 4.11 43.82
C LEU A 335 9.55 2.95 43.07
N ILE A 336 8.22 3.02 42.96
CA ILE A 336 7.35 1.99 42.41
C ILE A 336 6.56 2.62 41.26
N THR A 337 6.86 2.21 40.05
CA THR A 337 6.17 2.67 38.83
C THR A 337 5.15 1.62 38.40
N ASP A 338 3.90 2.03 38.18
CA ASP A 338 2.84 1.18 37.62
C ASP A 338 3.10 0.90 36.13
N LEU A 339 3.12 -0.37 35.73
CA LEU A 339 3.36 -0.80 34.34
C LEU A 339 2.08 -1.16 33.58
N THR A 340 0.89 -0.96 34.15
CA THR A 340 -0.38 -1.40 33.57
C THR A 340 -0.59 -0.85 32.15
N ASP A 341 -0.47 0.46 31.96
CA ASP A 341 -0.65 1.11 30.66
C ASP A 341 0.44 0.70 29.65
N LEU A 342 1.67 0.53 30.12
CA LEU A 342 2.80 0.11 29.27
C LEU A 342 2.61 -1.32 28.75
N LYS A 343 2.29 -2.27 29.63
CA LYS A 343 2.04 -3.66 29.25
C LYS A 343 0.80 -3.80 28.36
N ALA A 344 -0.24 -2.98 28.58
CA ALA A 344 -1.40 -2.92 27.70
C ALA A 344 -1.02 -2.42 26.29
N ALA A 345 -0.21 -1.38 26.19
CA ALA A 345 0.30 -0.86 24.92
C ALA A 345 1.20 -1.87 24.20
N GLU A 346 2.12 -2.54 24.90
CA GLU A 346 2.96 -3.61 24.34
C GLU A 346 2.13 -4.77 23.81
N HIS A 347 1.10 -5.19 24.55
CA HIS A 347 0.20 -6.26 24.12
C HIS A 347 -0.60 -5.87 22.87
N ALA A 348 -1.07 -4.63 22.78
CA ALA A 348 -1.77 -4.11 21.60
C ALA A 348 -0.84 -4.06 20.37
N VAL A 349 0.40 -3.58 20.54
CA VAL A 349 1.41 -3.56 19.47
C VAL A 349 1.76 -4.98 19.00
N ARG A 350 1.88 -5.93 19.93
CA ARG A 350 2.15 -7.33 19.59
C ARG A 350 1.03 -7.93 18.74
N LYS A 351 -0.24 -7.76 19.14
CA LYS A 351 -1.41 -8.22 18.36
C LYS A 351 -1.46 -7.58 16.98
N HIS A 352 -1.16 -6.28 16.87
CA HIS A 352 -1.12 -5.59 15.58
C HIS A 352 0.01 -6.13 14.68
N ARG A 353 1.19 -6.42 15.24
CA ARG A 353 2.31 -7.01 14.50
C ARG A 353 1.98 -8.43 14.00
N GLU A 354 1.36 -9.27 14.82
CA GLU A 354 0.91 -10.62 14.44
C GLU A 354 -0.07 -10.57 13.26
N LEU A 355 -1.02 -9.62 13.29
CA LEU A 355 -1.96 -9.39 12.20
C LEU A 355 -1.25 -9.00 10.89
N LEU A 356 -0.32 -8.04 10.94
CA LEU A 356 0.41 -7.57 9.76
C LEU A 356 1.32 -8.66 9.16
N ASP A 357 1.96 -9.48 10.00
CA ASP A 357 2.80 -10.59 9.54
C ASP A 357 1.96 -11.66 8.82
N SER A 358 0.78 -11.99 9.36
CA SER A 358 -0.15 -12.91 8.70
C SER A 358 -0.62 -12.39 7.34
N ILE A 359 -0.98 -11.11 7.24
CA ILE A 359 -1.37 -10.47 5.96
C ILE A 359 -0.23 -10.54 4.95
N SER A 360 0.99 -10.17 5.38
CA SER A 360 2.17 -10.18 4.51
C SER A 360 2.48 -11.59 3.99
N LYS A 361 2.38 -12.60 4.87
CA LYS A 361 2.58 -14.01 4.50
C LYS A 361 1.51 -14.49 3.52
N ALA A 362 0.24 -14.13 3.73
CA ALA A 362 -0.85 -14.46 2.81
C ALA A 362 -0.61 -13.85 1.42
N GLN A 363 -0.24 -12.58 1.35
CA GLN A 363 0.07 -11.90 0.08
C GLN A 363 1.24 -12.59 -0.66
N LEU A 364 2.31 -12.95 0.06
CA LEU A 364 3.42 -13.70 -0.52
C LEU A 364 2.99 -15.10 -1.01
N MET A 365 2.16 -15.82 -0.26
CA MET A 365 1.62 -17.12 -0.68
C MET A 365 0.81 -17.01 -1.98
N TYR A 366 -0.03 -15.98 -2.09
CA TYR A 366 -0.82 -15.72 -3.29
C TYR A 366 0.07 -15.43 -4.51
N ILE A 367 1.06 -14.55 -4.34
CA ILE A 367 1.98 -14.14 -5.43
C ILE A 367 2.87 -15.30 -5.89
N THR A 368 3.42 -16.08 -4.97
CA THR A 368 4.46 -17.08 -5.29
C THR A 368 3.91 -18.44 -5.67
N ARG A 369 2.81 -18.91 -5.05
CA ARG A 369 2.28 -20.27 -5.25
C ARG A 369 1.00 -20.31 -6.06
N GLY A 370 0.31 -19.19 -6.24
CA GLY A 370 -0.92 -19.12 -7.04
C GLY A 370 -2.04 -20.05 -6.56
N ASN A 371 -2.07 -20.43 -5.27
CA ASN A 371 -3.15 -21.22 -4.67
C ASN A 371 -4.03 -20.31 -3.78
N PRO A 372 -5.15 -19.78 -4.31
CA PRO A 372 -6.05 -18.90 -3.55
C PRO A 372 -6.57 -19.57 -2.29
N LYS A 373 -6.91 -20.86 -2.36
CA LYS A 373 -7.54 -21.59 -1.26
C LYS A 373 -6.67 -21.62 -0.01
N GLU A 374 -5.40 -22.01 -0.14
CA GLU A 374 -4.45 -22.01 0.98
C GLU A 374 -4.25 -20.60 1.56
N THR A 375 -4.23 -19.59 0.69
CA THR A 375 -4.07 -18.19 1.11
C THR A 375 -5.25 -17.73 1.97
N PHE A 376 -6.47 -17.95 1.50
CA PHE A 376 -7.68 -17.56 2.23
C PHE A 376 -7.88 -18.40 3.49
N THR A 377 -7.52 -19.69 3.49
CA THR A 377 -7.51 -20.51 4.71
C THR A 377 -6.54 -19.93 5.75
N HIS A 378 -5.34 -19.51 5.35
CA HIS A 378 -4.38 -18.88 6.27
C HIS A 378 -4.89 -17.57 6.88
N LEU A 379 -5.53 -16.72 6.07
CA LEU A 379 -6.15 -15.47 6.53
C LEU A 379 -7.31 -15.77 7.48
N LEU A 380 -8.17 -16.74 7.14
CA LEU A 380 -9.30 -17.14 7.96
C LEU A 380 -8.86 -17.69 9.32
N GLU A 381 -7.90 -18.62 9.36
CA GLU A 381 -7.37 -19.14 10.61
C GLU A 381 -6.75 -18.03 11.49
N SER A 382 -6.14 -17.03 10.87
CA SER A 382 -5.56 -15.89 11.59
C SER A 382 -6.65 -14.99 12.16
N ALA A 383 -7.75 -14.77 11.42
CA ALA A 383 -8.94 -14.12 11.96
C ALA A 383 -9.50 -14.90 13.16
N LEU A 384 -9.64 -16.23 13.05
CA LEU A 384 -10.14 -17.09 14.13
C LEU A 384 -9.26 -17.00 15.40
N ARG A 385 -7.94 -17.05 15.26
CA ARG A 385 -7.00 -16.92 16.40
C ARG A 385 -7.05 -15.53 17.05
N LEU A 386 -7.13 -14.47 16.24
CA LEU A 386 -7.16 -13.09 16.75
C LEU A 386 -8.47 -12.77 17.47
N THR A 387 -9.58 -13.33 17.00
CA THR A 387 -10.89 -13.14 17.65
C THR A 387 -11.16 -14.13 18.75
N GLY A 388 -10.52 -15.30 18.78
CA GLY A 388 -10.89 -16.40 19.68
C GLY A 388 -12.14 -17.17 19.23
N SER A 389 -12.43 -17.15 17.93
CA SER A 389 -13.58 -17.84 17.33
C SER A 389 -13.23 -19.28 16.98
N GLU A 390 -14.18 -20.21 17.10
CA GLU A 390 -13.92 -21.64 16.84
C GLU A 390 -13.97 -21.99 15.35
N TYR A 391 -14.91 -21.38 14.62
CA TYR A 391 -15.18 -21.70 13.21
C TYR A 391 -15.32 -20.44 12.38
N GLY A 392 -15.04 -20.54 11.09
CA GLY A 392 -15.35 -19.46 10.17
C GLY A 392 -15.29 -19.86 8.70
N PHE A 393 -15.65 -18.89 7.87
CA PHE A 393 -15.61 -19.00 6.42
C PHE A 393 -15.29 -17.67 5.76
N ILE A 394 -14.72 -17.72 4.56
CA ILE A 394 -14.60 -16.60 3.64
C ILE A 394 -15.31 -16.98 2.35
N ALA A 395 -16.29 -16.17 1.94
CA ALA A 395 -17.05 -16.41 0.72
C ALA A 395 -17.00 -15.19 -0.21
N GLU A 396 -16.94 -15.47 -1.50
CA GLU A 396 -17.05 -14.51 -2.59
C GLU A 396 -18.52 -14.31 -2.97
N LEU A 397 -18.91 -13.05 -3.21
CA LEU A 397 -20.20 -12.71 -3.80
C LEU A 397 -20.17 -12.91 -5.32
N MET A 398 -21.10 -13.72 -5.80
CA MET A 398 -21.32 -14.06 -7.20
C MET A 398 -22.75 -13.72 -7.62
N TYR A 399 -22.98 -13.65 -8.93
CA TYR A 399 -24.30 -13.43 -9.52
C TYR A 399 -24.59 -14.50 -10.56
N GLU A 400 -25.81 -15.03 -10.55
CA GLU A 400 -26.34 -15.87 -11.62
C GLU A 400 -26.60 -15.05 -12.89
N ALA A 401 -26.86 -15.74 -14.01
CA ALA A 401 -27.12 -15.08 -15.30
C ALA A 401 -28.37 -14.18 -15.29
N ASP A 402 -29.31 -14.43 -14.38
CA ASP A 402 -30.52 -13.62 -14.17
C ASP A 402 -30.31 -12.45 -13.18
N GLY A 403 -29.09 -12.29 -12.64
CA GLY A 403 -28.73 -11.24 -11.69
C GLY A 403 -28.96 -11.60 -10.22
N LYS A 404 -29.40 -12.82 -9.90
CA LYS A 404 -29.59 -13.24 -8.50
C LYS A 404 -28.25 -13.46 -7.79
N PRO A 405 -28.01 -12.86 -6.60
CA PRO A 405 -26.75 -13.04 -5.88
C PRO A 405 -26.70 -14.39 -5.14
N PHE A 406 -25.51 -14.98 -5.09
CA PHE A 406 -25.19 -16.14 -4.24
C PHE A 406 -23.76 -16.02 -3.70
N LEU A 407 -23.46 -16.72 -2.60
CA LEU A 407 -22.12 -16.75 -2.03
C LEU A 407 -21.40 -18.05 -2.39
N ARG A 408 -20.21 -17.95 -2.96
CA ARG A 408 -19.34 -19.10 -3.21
C ARG A 408 -18.25 -19.16 -2.15
N ASN A 409 -18.18 -20.27 -1.43
CA ASN A 409 -17.16 -20.46 -0.41
C ASN A 409 -15.75 -20.52 -1.04
N ILE A 410 -14.80 -19.76 -0.48
CA ILE A 410 -13.39 -19.80 -0.86
C ILE A 410 -12.57 -20.58 0.17
N ALA A 411 -12.83 -20.32 1.46
CA ALA A 411 -12.12 -20.95 2.57
C ALA A 411 -13.06 -21.25 3.73
N LEU A 412 -12.87 -22.41 4.34
CA LEU A 412 -13.57 -22.87 5.53
C LEU A 412 -12.51 -23.34 6.53
N ALA A 413 -12.63 -22.98 7.80
CA ALA A 413 -11.65 -23.35 8.81
C ALA A 413 -12.30 -23.66 10.16
N ASP A 414 -11.67 -24.61 10.86
CA ASP A 414 -12.00 -25.08 12.20
C ASP A 414 -10.72 -25.12 13.03
N ILE A 415 -10.69 -24.33 14.10
CA ILE A 415 -9.60 -24.35 15.08
C ILE A 415 -10.03 -24.95 16.43
N SER A 416 -11.23 -25.52 16.48
CA SER A 416 -11.70 -26.26 17.64
C SER A 416 -10.89 -27.55 17.84
N ASN A 417 -10.91 -28.04 19.08
CA ASN A 417 -10.28 -29.30 19.46
C ASN A 417 -11.23 -30.50 19.33
N ASP A 418 -12.37 -30.36 18.64
CA ASP A 418 -13.37 -31.43 18.49
C ASP A 418 -13.12 -32.26 17.21
N PRO A 419 -12.76 -33.56 17.33
CA PRO A 419 -12.50 -34.41 16.17
C PRO A 419 -13.73 -34.66 15.28
N ALA A 420 -14.95 -34.61 15.83
CA ALA A 420 -16.17 -34.86 15.07
C ALA A 420 -16.49 -33.71 14.11
N TYR A 421 -16.21 -32.47 14.50
CA TYR A 421 -16.41 -31.30 13.66
C TYR A 421 -15.31 -31.17 12.61
N ARG A 422 -14.05 -31.48 12.93
CA ARG A 422 -12.98 -31.50 11.92
C ARG A 422 -13.30 -32.37 10.71
N ALA A 423 -13.91 -33.54 10.91
CA ALA A 423 -14.32 -34.41 9.81
C ALA A 423 -15.38 -33.76 8.89
N PHE A 424 -16.28 -32.94 9.44
CA PHE A 424 -17.23 -32.15 8.65
C PHE A 424 -16.49 -31.10 7.81
N PHE A 425 -15.57 -30.33 8.40
CA PHE A 425 -14.81 -29.30 7.70
C PHE A 425 -13.88 -29.87 6.65
N GLU A 426 -13.13 -30.95 6.93
CA GLU A 426 -12.25 -31.61 5.97
C GLU A 426 -13.02 -32.11 4.74
N LYS A 427 -14.19 -32.73 4.94
CA LYS A 427 -15.05 -33.23 3.85
C LYS A 427 -15.58 -32.11 2.95
N HIS A 428 -15.94 -30.96 3.53
CA HIS A 428 -16.52 -29.83 2.79
C HIS A 428 -15.47 -28.79 2.38
N THR A 429 -14.22 -28.95 2.78
CA THR A 429 -13.11 -28.12 2.30
C THR A 429 -12.78 -28.48 0.85
N SER A 430 -12.93 -29.74 0.41
CA SER A 430 -12.60 -30.18 -0.97
C SER A 430 -13.65 -29.82 -2.03
N GLU A 431 -14.90 -29.56 -1.66
CA GLU A 431 -16.00 -29.26 -2.59
C GLU A 431 -16.34 -27.76 -2.56
N ALA A 432 -16.57 -27.15 -3.74
CA ALA A 432 -17.05 -25.77 -3.81
C ALA A 432 -18.51 -25.72 -3.32
N MET A 433 -18.77 -24.99 -2.22
CA MET A 433 -20.11 -24.81 -1.68
C MET A 433 -20.68 -23.45 -2.10
N ASP A 434 -21.82 -23.50 -2.78
CA ASP A 434 -22.58 -22.33 -3.19
C ASP A 434 -23.80 -22.14 -2.27
N PHE A 435 -23.89 -20.98 -1.63
CA PHE A 435 -25.00 -20.56 -0.79
C PHE A 435 -25.93 -19.64 -1.59
N THR A 436 -27.00 -20.21 -2.12
CA THR A 436 -28.01 -19.49 -2.93
C THR A 436 -29.13 -18.85 -2.10
N ASN A 437 -29.31 -19.30 -0.85
CA ASN A 437 -30.21 -18.64 0.10
C ASN A 437 -29.41 -17.68 0.99
N LEU A 438 -29.61 -16.38 0.79
CA LEU A 438 -28.94 -15.32 1.54
C LEU A 438 -29.79 -14.75 2.69
N ASP A 439 -31.03 -15.23 2.87
CA ASP A 439 -31.95 -14.83 3.95
C ASP A 439 -31.66 -15.59 5.24
N ASN A 440 -30.40 -15.56 5.67
CA ASN A 440 -29.91 -16.16 6.90
C ASN A 440 -28.68 -15.41 7.43
N LEU A 441 -28.15 -15.80 8.60
CA LEU A 441 -26.98 -15.14 9.20
C LEU A 441 -25.73 -15.17 8.31
N PHE A 442 -25.59 -16.14 7.41
CA PHE A 442 -24.43 -16.25 6.53
C PHE A 442 -24.48 -15.25 5.36
N GLY A 443 -25.67 -14.99 4.83
CA GLY A 443 -25.88 -14.09 3.68
C GLY A 443 -26.23 -12.65 4.04
N ILE A 444 -26.77 -12.41 5.24
CA ILE A 444 -27.32 -11.10 5.61
C ILE A 444 -26.29 -9.97 5.69
N ALA A 445 -25.03 -10.27 5.99
CA ALA A 445 -23.95 -9.28 5.95
C ALA A 445 -23.76 -8.71 4.53
N VAL A 446 -24.02 -9.52 3.51
CA VAL A 446 -23.87 -9.14 2.10
C VAL A 446 -25.13 -8.44 1.58
N THR A 447 -26.32 -8.93 1.93
CA THR A 447 -27.57 -8.28 1.51
C THR A 447 -27.80 -6.93 2.20
N SER A 448 -27.32 -6.77 3.43
CA SER A 448 -27.40 -5.49 4.17
C SER A 448 -26.21 -4.56 3.95
N GLY A 449 -25.07 -5.07 3.48
CA GLY A 449 -23.81 -4.33 3.36
C GLY A 449 -23.21 -3.88 4.71
N LYS A 450 -23.66 -4.45 5.83
CA LYS A 450 -23.24 -4.07 7.18
C LYS A 450 -22.73 -5.27 7.97
N THR A 451 -21.87 -5.02 8.96
CA THR A 451 -21.48 -6.04 9.93
C THR A 451 -22.70 -6.49 10.72
N VAL A 452 -22.89 -7.81 10.83
CA VAL A 452 -24.03 -8.42 11.54
C VAL A 452 -23.51 -9.27 12.69
N ILE A 453 -23.97 -8.97 13.91
CA ILE A 453 -23.64 -9.72 15.13
C ILE A 453 -24.89 -10.43 15.65
N ALA A 454 -24.73 -11.68 16.07
CA ALA A 454 -25.74 -12.50 16.74
C ALA A 454 -25.08 -13.31 17.87
N ASN A 455 -25.12 -12.80 19.11
CA ASN A 455 -24.49 -13.46 20.27
C ASN A 455 -25.32 -14.62 20.84
N HIS A 456 -26.59 -14.74 20.42
CA HIS A 456 -27.48 -15.85 20.69
C HIS A 456 -28.06 -16.38 19.38
N ALA A 457 -27.19 -16.88 18.51
CA ALA A 457 -27.53 -17.23 17.13
C ALA A 457 -28.76 -18.17 17.00
N PRO A 458 -28.95 -19.23 17.81
CA PRO A 458 -30.12 -20.12 17.68
C PRO A 458 -31.47 -19.43 17.94
N HIS A 459 -31.47 -18.30 18.64
CA HIS A 459 -32.67 -17.50 18.93
C HIS A 459 -32.75 -16.22 18.08
N ASP A 460 -31.78 -15.99 17.19
CA ASP A 460 -31.80 -14.83 16.31
C ASP A 460 -32.83 -15.07 15.18
N PRO A 461 -33.77 -14.14 14.94
CA PRO A 461 -34.77 -14.29 13.88
C PRO A 461 -34.15 -14.42 12.48
N ARG A 462 -32.90 -13.98 12.30
CA ARG A 462 -32.14 -14.05 11.05
C ARG A 462 -31.37 -15.37 10.90
N PHE A 463 -31.45 -16.32 11.83
CA PHE A 463 -30.69 -17.58 11.75
C PHE A 463 -31.03 -18.42 10.51
N GLY A 464 -32.26 -18.32 10.01
CA GLY A 464 -32.69 -18.96 8.74
C GLY A 464 -32.94 -20.47 8.81
N GLY A 465 -32.76 -21.13 9.96
CA GLY A 465 -33.17 -22.53 10.19
C GLY A 465 -32.17 -23.61 9.73
N ARG A 466 -32.60 -24.89 9.87
CA ARG A 466 -31.79 -26.14 10.01
C ARG A 466 -30.40 -26.16 9.37
N GLN A 467 -29.40 -26.40 10.21
CA GLN A 467 -28.04 -26.73 9.81
C GLN A 467 -27.97 -28.13 9.14
N PRO A 468 -27.02 -28.37 8.21
CA PRO A 468 -26.78 -29.69 7.65
C PRO A 468 -26.47 -30.73 8.73
N ALA A 469 -26.82 -31.99 8.49
CA ALA A 469 -26.50 -33.08 9.41
C ALA A 469 -24.98 -33.17 9.63
N GLY A 470 -24.54 -33.10 10.89
CA GLY A 470 -23.11 -33.12 11.27
C GLY A 470 -22.43 -31.76 11.36
N HIS A 471 -23.13 -30.65 11.08
CA HIS A 471 -22.60 -29.30 11.25
C HIS A 471 -22.50 -28.93 12.76
N PRO A 472 -21.43 -28.24 13.21
CA PRO A 472 -21.30 -27.80 14.61
C PRO A 472 -22.37 -26.77 15.01
N PRO A 473 -22.79 -26.75 16.29
CA PRO A 473 -23.74 -25.76 16.77
C PRO A 473 -23.14 -24.35 16.71
N ILE A 474 -23.89 -23.40 16.14
CA ILE A 474 -23.52 -21.98 16.12
C ILE A 474 -24.23 -21.31 17.29
N ARG A 475 -23.46 -20.92 18.32
CA ARG A 475 -23.91 -20.23 19.54
C ARG A 475 -23.87 -18.72 19.37
N SER A 476 -22.78 -18.21 18.78
CA SER A 476 -22.58 -16.80 18.44
C SER A 476 -22.05 -16.67 17.01
N PHE A 477 -22.37 -15.59 16.33
CA PHE A 477 -21.95 -15.34 14.95
C PHE A 477 -21.66 -13.86 14.70
N ILE A 478 -20.64 -13.59 13.89
CA ILE A 478 -20.39 -12.29 13.27
C ILE A 478 -20.13 -12.47 11.78
N GLY A 479 -20.86 -11.72 10.95
CA GLY A 479 -20.63 -11.62 9.51
C GLY A 479 -20.13 -10.22 9.16
N ILE A 480 -18.98 -10.12 8.50
CA ILE A 480 -18.36 -8.85 8.11
C ILE A 480 -18.29 -8.80 6.58
N PRO A 481 -18.92 -7.80 5.94
CA PRO A 481 -18.84 -7.64 4.49
C PRO A 481 -17.41 -7.28 4.06
N LEU A 482 -16.98 -7.83 2.93
CA LEU A 482 -15.67 -7.59 2.33
C LEU A 482 -15.81 -6.56 1.21
N PHE A 483 -15.36 -5.33 1.43
CA PHE A 483 -15.38 -4.26 0.43
C PHE A 483 -13.99 -4.00 -0.16
N SER A 484 -13.91 -3.94 -1.49
CA SER A 484 -12.78 -3.33 -2.21
C SER A 484 -13.24 -2.00 -2.79
N GLY A 485 -12.77 -0.89 -2.21
CA GLY A 485 -13.35 0.43 -2.47
C GLY A 485 -14.84 0.45 -2.10
N ASP A 486 -15.70 0.82 -3.05
CA ASP A 486 -17.16 0.84 -2.90
C ASP A 486 -17.85 -0.48 -3.33
N ILE A 487 -17.08 -1.47 -3.80
CA ILE A 487 -17.62 -2.72 -4.35
C ILE A 487 -17.63 -3.79 -3.26
N LEU A 488 -18.80 -4.40 -3.04
CA LEU A 488 -18.97 -5.53 -2.14
C LEU A 488 -18.50 -6.82 -2.82
N GLU A 489 -17.37 -7.36 -2.39
CA GLU A 489 -16.72 -8.52 -2.99
C GLU A 489 -17.13 -9.84 -2.36
N GLY A 490 -17.60 -9.84 -1.11
CA GLY A 490 -17.94 -11.05 -0.37
C GLY A 490 -18.22 -10.81 1.10
N THR A 491 -18.02 -11.85 1.92
CA THR A 491 -18.15 -11.79 3.39
C THR A 491 -17.16 -12.72 4.07
N ILE A 492 -16.77 -12.36 5.29
CA ILE A 492 -16.13 -13.26 6.25
C ILE A 492 -17.10 -13.50 7.42
N GLY A 493 -17.34 -14.76 7.74
CA GLY A 493 -18.17 -15.16 8.88
C GLY A 493 -17.35 -15.88 9.93
N LEU A 494 -17.49 -15.48 11.20
CA LEU A 494 -16.82 -16.12 12.34
C LEU A 494 -17.88 -16.55 13.37
N ALA A 495 -17.69 -17.70 13.99
CA ALA A 495 -18.64 -18.29 14.91
C ALA A 495 -18.02 -18.72 16.25
N ASN A 496 -18.86 -18.70 17.28
CA ASN A 496 -18.59 -19.25 18.62
C ASN A 496 -17.46 -18.58 19.41
N HIS A 497 -17.39 -17.25 19.40
CA HIS A 497 -16.60 -16.57 20.41
C HIS A 497 -17.16 -16.88 21.83
N PRO A 498 -16.34 -17.28 22.81
CA PRO A 498 -16.79 -17.70 24.15
C PRO A 498 -17.65 -16.67 24.87
N GLU A 499 -17.34 -15.38 24.71
CA GLU A 499 -18.06 -14.27 25.36
C GLU A 499 -19.05 -13.55 24.40
N GLY A 500 -19.20 -14.05 23.17
CA GLY A 500 -19.90 -13.33 22.10
C GLY A 500 -19.08 -12.18 21.50
N TYR A 501 -19.57 -11.56 20.43
CA TYR A 501 -18.88 -10.51 19.68
C TYR A 501 -19.34 -9.12 20.11
N SER A 502 -18.40 -8.18 20.11
CA SER A 502 -18.63 -6.74 20.22
C SER A 502 -18.51 -6.05 18.84
N GLU A 503 -18.99 -4.82 18.73
CA GLU A 503 -18.85 -4.03 17.50
C GLU A 503 -17.38 -3.72 17.13
N THR A 504 -16.47 -3.77 18.11
CA THR A 504 -15.04 -3.49 17.89
C THR A 504 -14.32 -4.58 17.11
N VAL A 505 -14.87 -5.79 17.02
CA VAL A 505 -14.27 -6.93 16.31
C VAL A 505 -14.11 -6.62 14.82
N GLY A 506 -15.11 -5.98 14.21
CA GLY A 506 -15.03 -5.56 12.81
C GLY A 506 -13.90 -4.57 12.55
N SER A 507 -13.70 -3.61 13.45
CA SER A 507 -12.61 -2.63 13.36
C SER A 507 -11.24 -3.28 13.58
N ALA A 508 -11.13 -4.23 14.52
CA ALA A 508 -9.89 -4.95 14.80
C ALA A 508 -9.43 -5.81 13.60
N LEU A 509 -10.37 -6.37 12.84
CA LEU A 509 -10.09 -7.17 11.65
C LEU A 509 -10.04 -6.39 10.34
N ALA A 510 -10.26 -5.06 10.35
CA ALA A 510 -10.36 -4.25 9.14
C ALA A 510 -9.18 -4.45 8.15
N PRO A 511 -7.90 -4.53 8.58
CA PRO A 511 -6.80 -4.81 7.65
C PRO A 511 -6.89 -6.18 6.96
N LEU A 512 -7.35 -7.21 7.70
CA LEU A 512 -7.52 -8.57 7.18
C LEU A 512 -8.68 -8.63 6.20
N VAL A 513 -9.82 -8.03 6.58
CA VAL A 513 -11.02 -7.88 5.76
C VAL A 513 -10.71 -7.19 4.44
N SER A 514 -9.98 -6.07 4.49
CA SER A 514 -9.56 -5.34 3.29
C SER A 514 -8.62 -6.19 2.42
N THR A 515 -7.67 -6.91 3.03
CA THR A 515 -6.78 -7.82 2.29
C THR A 515 -7.56 -8.92 1.59
N CYS A 516 -8.53 -9.55 2.27
CA CYS A 516 -9.40 -10.55 1.67
C CYS A 516 -10.18 -9.97 0.49
N ALA A 517 -10.78 -8.78 0.62
CA ALA A 517 -11.53 -8.13 -0.44
C ALA A 517 -10.65 -7.88 -1.68
N ASN A 518 -9.47 -7.30 -1.50
CA ASN A 518 -8.54 -7.00 -2.60
C ASN A 518 -8.04 -8.28 -3.32
N LEU A 519 -7.82 -9.37 -2.57
CA LEU A 519 -7.44 -10.66 -3.16
C LEU A 519 -8.61 -11.31 -3.93
N ILE A 520 -9.85 -11.15 -3.46
CA ILE A 520 -11.05 -11.62 -4.18
C ILE A 520 -11.20 -10.85 -5.49
N GLU A 521 -11.07 -9.51 -5.46
CA GLU A 521 -11.11 -8.66 -6.64
C GLU A 521 -10.02 -9.06 -7.66
N THR A 522 -8.78 -9.27 -7.18
CA THR A 522 -7.66 -9.71 -8.03
C THR A 522 -7.97 -11.07 -8.68
N MET A 523 -8.52 -12.01 -7.92
CA MET A 523 -8.92 -13.33 -8.42
C MET A 523 -10.07 -13.25 -9.44
N LYS A 524 -11.06 -12.37 -9.24
CA LYS A 524 -12.14 -12.11 -10.19
C LYS A 524 -11.61 -11.52 -11.49
N THR A 525 -10.72 -10.53 -11.39
CA THR A 525 -10.10 -9.87 -12.55
C THR A 525 -9.26 -10.85 -13.36
N GLY A 526 -8.45 -11.68 -12.71
CA GLY A 526 -7.69 -12.74 -13.38
C GLY A 526 -8.58 -13.75 -14.11
N ARG A 527 -9.70 -14.19 -13.51
CA ARG A 527 -10.68 -15.07 -14.18
C ARG A 527 -11.33 -14.40 -15.39
N LYS A 528 -11.71 -13.12 -15.28
CA LYS A 528 -12.27 -12.35 -16.40
C LYS A 528 -11.27 -12.23 -17.56
N LEU A 529 -10.01 -11.90 -17.27
CA LEU A 529 -8.97 -11.80 -18.28
C LEU A 529 -8.76 -13.14 -19.02
N ASN A 530 -8.62 -14.23 -18.27
CA ASN A 530 -8.50 -15.58 -18.86
C ASN A 530 -9.72 -15.96 -19.70
N ALA A 531 -10.93 -15.56 -19.29
CA ALA A 531 -12.15 -15.81 -20.06
C ALA A 531 -12.16 -15.05 -21.39
N VAL A 532 -11.75 -13.78 -21.38
CA VAL A 532 -11.62 -12.93 -22.59
C VAL A 532 -10.53 -13.46 -23.52
N GLU A 533 -9.38 -13.89 -22.98
CA GLU A 533 -8.32 -14.53 -23.77
C GLU A 533 -8.80 -15.83 -24.41
N ALA A 534 -9.48 -16.69 -23.65
CA ALA A 534 -10.04 -17.94 -24.17
C ALA A 534 -11.13 -17.70 -25.22
N GLU A 535 -11.94 -16.65 -25.08
CA GLU A 535 -12.93 -16.24 -26.07
C GLU A 535 -12.27 -15.76 -27.37
N ARG A 536 -11.24 -14.90 -27.27
CA ARG A 536 -10.44 -14.46 -28.41
C ARG A 536 -9.81 -15.65 -29.13
N ASP A 537 -9.20 -16.57 -28.39
CA ASP A 537 -8.54 -17.74 -28.96
C ASP A 537 -9.55 -18.69 -29.62
N ARG A 538 -10.77 -18.84 -29.06
CA ARG A 538 -11.88 -19.55 -29.72
C ARG A 538 -12.26 -18.90 -31.05
N PHE A 539 -12.38 -17.56 -31.10
CA PHE A 539 -12.73 -16.84 -32.33
C PHE A 539 -11.66 -17.03 -33.42
N VAL A 540 -10.38 -16.90 -33.06
CA VAL A 540 -9.24 -17.14 -33.98
C VAL A 540 -9.21 -18.58 -34.49
N ASN A 541 -9.50 -19.56 -33.63
CA ASN A 541 -9.46 -20.98 -33.98
C ASN A 541 -10.70 -21.46 -34.77
N LEU A 542 -11.82 -20.73 -34.70
CA LEU A 542 -13.02 -20.99 -35.50
C LEU A 542 -12.89 -20.50 -36.95
N SER A 543 -11.97 -19.58 -37.23
CA SER A 543 -11.74 -19.07 -38.58
C SER A 543 -11.35 -20.19 -39.55
N VAL A 544 -12.01 -20.19 -40.71
CA VAL A 544 -11.64 -21.05 -41.85
C VAL A 544 -10.44 -20.47 -42.60
N ASP A 545 -10.29 -19.15 -42.60
CA ASP A 545 -9.11 -18.47 -43.12
C ASP A 545 -7.90 -18.72 -42.19
N MET A 546 -6.73 -18.83 -42.80
CA MET A 546 -5.44 -19.05 -42.14
C MET A 546 -4.96 -17.73 -41.51
N LEU A 547 -4.93 -17.68 -40.17
CA LEU A 547 -4.52 -16.51 -39.39
C LEU A 547 -3.15 -16.76 -38.78
N CYS A 548 -2.21 -15.84 -38.98
CA CYS A 548 -0.88 -15.97 -38.39
C CYS A 548 -0.28 -14.65 -37.93
N ILE A 549 0.69 -14.79 -37.03
CA ILE A 549 1.64 -13.76 -36.65
C ILE A 549 3.01 -14.24 -37.11
N VAL A 550 3.73 -13.40 -37.84
CA VAL A 550 5.05 -13.70 -38.40
C VAL A 550 6.04 -12.65 -37.94
N GLY A 551 7.22 -13.06 -37.50
CA GLY A 551 8.30 -12.13 -37.17
C GLY A 551 8.95 -11.55 -38.43
N PHE A 552 9.60 -10.39 -38.31
CA PHE A 552 10.42 -9.83 -39.39
C PHE A 552 11.66 -10.68 -39.70
N ASP A 553 11.96 -11.67 -38.85
CA ASP A 553 12.91 -12.76 -39.11
C ASP A 553 12.40 -13.80 -40.12
N GLY A 554 11.14 -13.71 -40.53
CA GLY A 554 10.52 -14.59 -41.51
C GLY A 554 9.93 -15.88 -40.92
N TYR A 555 9.87 -16.01 -39.60
CA TYR A 555 9.33 -17.20 -38.93
C TYR A 555 7.92 -16.95 -38.40
N PHE A 556 7.05 -17.96 -38.52
CA PHE A 556 5.75 -17.95 -37.86
C PHE A 556 5.96 -17.93 -36.33
N LYS A 557 5.25 -17.03 -35.64
CA LYS A 557 5.22 -16.94 -34.17
C LYS A 557 3.94 -17.54 -33.60
N ARG A 558 2.86 -17.42 -34.35
CA ARG A 558 1.56 -18.01 -33.99
C ARG A 558 0.78 -18.29 -35.26
N ILE A 559 0.03 -19.39 -35.27
CA ILE A 559 -0.86 -19.78 -36.35
C ILE A 559 -2.16 -20.32 -35.74
N ASN A 560 -3.27 -20.23 -36.46
CA ASN A 560 -4.50 -20.92 -36.10
C ASN A 560 -4.55 -22.34 -36.72
N PRO A 561 -5.45 -23.24 -36.25
CA PRO A 561 -5.59 -24.60 -36.76
C PRO A 561 -5.94 -24.72 -38.26
N ALA A 562 -6.39 -23.63 -38.90
CA ALA A 562 -6.66 -23.64 -40.34
C ALA A 562 -5.39 -23.92 -41.17
N PHE A 563 -4.20 -23.55 -40.67
CA PHE A 563 -2.94 -23.86 -41.34
C PHE A 563 -2.69 -25.37 -41.44
N GLU A 564 -2.85 -26.10 -40.33
CA GLU A 564 -2.64 -27.55 -40.30
C GLU A 564 -3.67 -28.26 -41.19
N LYS A 565 -4.94 -27.82 -41.14
CA LYS A 565 -6.02 -28.36 -41.98
C LYS A 565 -5.79 -28.14 -43.48
N THR A 566 -5.30 -26.96 -43.86
CA THR A 566 -5.17 -26.57 -45.28
C THR A 566 -3.87 -27.05 -45.92
N LEU A 567 -2.74 -26.97 -45.20
CA LEU A 567 -1.41 -27.29 -45.74
C LEU A 567 -0.90 -28.69 -45.35
N GLY A 568 -1.50 -29.32 -44.33
CA GLY A 568 -1.15 -30.67 -43.86
C GLY A 568 0.14 -30.78 -43.04
N TYR A 569 0.83 -29.67 -42.77
CA TYR A 569 1.95 -29.61 -41.82
C TYR A 569 1.43 -29.48 -40.39
N SER A 570 2.16 -30.02 -39.41
CA SER A 570 1.87 -29.72 -38.00
C SER A 570 2.27 -28.29 -37.65
N ALA A 571 1.69 -27.75 -36.57
CA ALA A 571 2.06 -26.43 -36.08
C ALA A 571 3.56 -26.33 -35.74
N GLU A 572 4.16 -27.39 -35.18
CA GLU A 572 5.58 -27.45 -34.88
C GLU A 572 6.45 -27.39 -36.15
N GLU A 573 6.05 -28.07 -37.22
CA GLU A 573 6.74 -28.03 -38.51
C GLU A 573 6.66 -26.63 -39.14
N LEU A 574 5.51 -25.97 -39.07
CA LEU A 574 5.31 -24.63 -39.60
C LEU A 574 6.09 -23.57 -38.82
N LEU A 575 6.08 -23.64 -37.48
CA LEU A 575 6.78 -22.68 -36.62
C LEU A 575 8.31 -22.82 -36.69
N SER A 576 8.83 -24.00 -37.01
CA SER A 576 10.29 -24.28 -37.03
C SER A 576 11.03 -23.81 -38.28
N LYS A 577 10.32 -23.43 -39.34
CA LYS A 577 10.91 -23.02 -40.62
C LYS A 577 10.41 -21.64 -41.05
N PRO A 578 11.22 -20.88 -41.82
CA PRO A 578 10.75 -19.61 -42.34
C PRO A 578 9.62 -19.83 -43.35
N PHE A 579 8.63 -18.92 -43.37
CA PHE A 579 7.43 -19.09 -44.18
C PHE A 579 7.73 -19.28 -45.68
N ILE A 580 8.82 -18.67 -46.16
CA ILE A 580 9.27 -18.74 -47.55
C ILE A 580 9.57 -20.18 -48.02
N SER A 581 9.88 -21.07 -47.08
CA SER A 581 10.20 -22.48 -47.39
C SER A 581 8.99 -23.27 -47.87
N PHE A 582 7.78 -22.84 -47.49
CA PHE A 582 6.52 -23.45 -47.90
C PHE A 582 5.95 -22.85 -49.19
N ILE A 583 6.56 -21.79 -49.71
CA ILE A 583 6.13 -21.11 -50.94
C ILE A 583 6.72 -21.82 -52.16
N HIS A 584 5.90 -21.94 -53.21
CA HIS A 584 6.30 -22.44 -54.52
C HIS A 584 7.52 -21.66 -55.06
N PRO A 585 8.55 -22.32 -55.63
CA PRO A 585 9.80 -21.68 -56.03
C PRO A 585 9.64 -20.40 -56.86
N ASP A 586 8.77 -20.42 -57.87
CA ASP A 586 8.48 -19.27 -58.75
C ASP A 586 7.94 -18.04 -58.02
N ASP A 587 7.29 -18.22 -56.86
CA ASP A 587 6.60 -17.15 -56.14
C ASP A 587 7.43 -16.62 -54.96
N ARG A 588 8.63 -17.17 -54.72
CA ARG A 588 9.46 -16.79 -53.56
C ARG A 588 10.00 -15.37 -53.66
N GLU A 589 10.44 -14.95 -54.85
CA GLU A 589 11.02 -13.62 -55.05
C GLU A 589 9.97 -12.52 -54.84
N SER A 590 8.78 -12.68 -55.45
CA SER A 590 7.66 -11.77 -55.27
C SER A 590 7.17 -11.74 -53.82
N SER A 591 7.10 -12.90 -53.17
CA SER A 591 6.70 -12.99 -51.75
C SER A 591 7.70 -12.30 -50.82
N ALA A 592 9.01 -12.44 -51.09
CA ALA A 592 10.05 -11.74 -50.33
C ALA A 592 9.97 -10.21 -50.51
N ALA A 593 9.67 -9.74 -51.72
CA ALA A 593 9.50 -8.32 -51.99
C ALA A 593 8.30 -7.73 -51.23
N GLU A 594 7.17 -8.45 -51.14
CA GLU A 594 6.03 -8.02 -50.32
C GLU A 594 6.36 -8.02 -48.82
N ALA A 595 7.03 -9.05 -48.33
CA ALA A 595 7.47 -9.11 -46.93
C ALA A 595 8.40 -7.94 -46.55
N ALA A 596 9.29 -7.53 -47.46
CA ALA A 596 10.16 -6.37 -47.25
C ALA A 596 9.38 -5.05 -47.15
N LYS A 597 8.28 -4.88 -47.90
CA LYS A 597 7.40 -3.71 -47.76
C LYS A 597 6.74 -3.65 -46.38
N ILE A 598 6.32 -4.80 -45.87
CA ILE A 598 5.74 -4.92 -44.52
C ILE A 598 6.78 -4.59 -43.46
N GLY A 599 8.00 -5.11 -43.58
CA GLY A 599 9.12 -4.75 -42.70
C GLY A 599 9.46 -3.25 -42.71
N ALA A 600 9.20 -2.55 -43.82
CA ALA A 600 9.31 -1.10 -43.94
C ALA A 600 8.07 -0.32 -43.43
N GLY A 601 7.12 -0.99 -42.78
CA GLY A 601 5.92 -0.38 -42.19
C GLY A 601 4.75 -0.19 -43.16
N LYS A 602 4.79 -0.76 -44.37
CA LYS A 602 3.69 -0.64 -45.36
C LYS A 602 2.80 -1.88 -45.37
N PRO A 603 1.47 -1.76 -45.21
CA PRO A 603 0.57 -2.91 -45.27
C PRO A 603 0.46 -3.47 -46.69
N VAL A 604 0.18 -4.77 -46.78
CA VAL A 604 -0.15 -5.47 -48.04
C VAL A 604 -1.63 -5.81 -47.98
N VAL A 605 -2.44 -5.15 -48.81
CA VAL A 605 -3.89 -5.35 -48.82
C VAL A 605 -4.28 -6.64 -49.52
N TYR A 606 -3.55 -6.99 -50.58
CA TYR A 606 -3.81 -8.17 -51.40
C TYR A 606 -2.53 -8.64 -52.09
N PHE A 607 -2.20 -9.92 -51.93
CA PHE A 607 -1.11 -10.58 -52.65
C PHE A 607 -1.42 -12.07 -52.83
N GLU A 608 -1.26 -12.59 -54.04
CA GLU A 608 -1.47 -14.02 -54.33
C GLU A 608 -0.15 -14.75 -54.48
N ASN A 609 -0.03 -15.91 -53.87
CA ASN A 609 1.05 -16.84 -54.13
C ASN A 609 0.62 -18.29 -53.94
N ARG A 610 1.46 -19.21 -54.41
CA ARG A 610 1.27 -20.65 -54.28
C ARG A 610 2.06 -21.17 -53.09
N TYR A 611 1.39 -21.92 -52.23
CA TYR A 611 2.00 -22.70 -51.16
C TYR A 611 2.03 -24.18 -51.54
N ILE A 612 3.09 -24.88 -51.14
CA ILE A 612 3.25 -26.32 -51.30
C ILE A 612 2.81 -26.98 -50.00
N CYS A 613 1.86 -27.89 -50.09
CA CYS A 613 1.39 -28.72 -48.98
C CYS A 613 2.37 -29.85 -48.67
N LYS A 614 2.21 -30.48 -47.50
CA LYS A 614 3.03 -31.62 -47.08
C LYS A 614 2.96 -32.82 -48.03
N ASP A 615 1.82 -33.02 -48.69
CA ASP A 615 1.59 -34.07 -49.69
C ASP A 615 2.10 -33.71 -51.10
N GLY A 616 2.69 -32.51 -51.27
CA GLY A 616 3.16 -31.99 -52.55
C GLY A 616 2.09 -31.29 -53.40
N SER A 617 0.83 -31.26 -52.96
CA SER A 617 -0.21 -30.48 -53.64
C SER A 617 0.05 -28.97 -53.50
N VAL A 618 -0.53 -28.17 -54.39
CA VAL A 618 -0.34 -26.72 -54.42
C VAL A 618 -1.64 -26.01 -54.06
N LYS A 619 -1.54 -25.04 -53.16
CA LYS A 619 -2.64 -24.17 -52.73
C LYS A 619 -2.40 -22.73 -53.16
N TRP A 620 -3.40 -22.11 -53.76
CA TRP A 620 -3.39 -20.69 -54.07
C TRP A 620 -3.88 -19.91 -52.86
N LEU A 621 -3.02 -19.07 -52.29
CA LEU A 621 -3.34 -18.27 -51.11
C LEU A 621 -3.39 -16.79 -51.48
N ALA A 622 -4.47 -16.11 -51.06
CA ALA A 622 -4.57 -14.67 -51.11
C ALA A 622 -4.29 -14.10 -49.71
N TRP A 623 -3.26 -13.26 -49.61
CA TRP A 623 -2.74 -12.69 -48.38
C TRP A 623 -3.18 -11.25 -48.20
N SER A 624 -3.54 -10.92 -46.97
CA SER A 624 -3.59 -9.55 -46.45
C SER A 624 -2.75 -9.48 -45.18
N ALA A 625 -1.85 -8.51 -45.07
CA ALA A 625 -0.92 -8.41 -43.97
C ALA A 625 -0.66 -6.97 -43.54
N THR A 626 -0.58 -6.75 -42.23
CA THR A 626 -0.28 -5.44 -41.62
C THR A 626 0.90 -5.56 -40.66
N PRO A 627 1.86 -4.61 -40.69
CA PRO A 627 2.97 -4.61 -39.76
C PRO A 627 2.54 -4.11 -38.37
N PHE A 628 3.16 -4.68 -37.34
CA PHE A 628 3.20 -4.16 -35.98
C PHE A 628 4.65 -3.92 -35.59
N VAL A 629 5.15 -2.75 -36.01
CA VAL A 629 6.56 -2.36 -35.92
C VAL A 629 7.15 -2.43 -34.50
N PRO A 630 6.44 -2.05 -33.40
CA PRO A 630 7.01 -2.06 -32.06
C PRO A 630 7.54 -3.43 -31.59
N GLU A 631 6.90 -4.52 -32.03
CA GLU A 631 7.31 -5.89 -31.68
C GLU A 631 8.08 -6.59 -32.80
N GLY A 632 8.27 -5.93 -33.95
CA GLY A 632 8.94 -6.53 -35.12
C GLY A 632 8.17 -7.72 -35.70
N VAL A 633 6.83 -7.67 -35.65
CA VAL A 633 5.95 -8.72 -36.17
C VAL A 633 4.97 -8.17 -37.19
N MET A 634 4.35 -9.05 -37.97
CA MET A 634 3.23 -8.74 -38.86
C MET A 634 2.07 -9.71 -38.60
N TYR A 635 0.86 -9.17 -38.68
CA TYR A 635 -0.38 -9.94 -38.63
C TYR A 635 -0.82 -10.21 -40.06
N ALA A 636 -1.06 -11.46 -40.39
CA ALA A 636 -1.44 -11.86 -41.73
C ALA A 636 -2.62 -12.82 -41.74
N VAL A 637 -3.47 -12.67 -42.75
CA VAL A 637 -4.60 -13.54 -43.05
C VAL A 637 -4.39 -14.09 -44.46
N ALA A 638 -4.50 -15.40 -44.61
CA ALA A 638 -4.49 -16.10 -45.89
C ALA A 638 -5.81 -16.80 -46.14
N ARG A 639 -6.38 -16.58 -47.32
CA ARG A 639 -7.55 -17.30 -47.82
C ARG A 639 -7.14 -18.29 -48.90
N ASP A 640 -7.61 -19.54 -48.79
CA ASP A 640 -7.43 -20.54 -49.85
C ASP A 640 -8.37 -20.22 -51.03
N MET A 641 -7.77 -19.88 -52.17
CA MET A 641 -8.42 -19.52 -53.43
C MET A 641 -8.30 -20.64 -54.48
N THR A 642 -7.89 -21.84 -54.09
CA THR A 642 -7.60 -22.93 -55.04
C THR A 642 -8.82 -23.36 -55.84
N GLU A 643 -9.98 -23.54 -55.20
CA GLU A 643 -11.22 -23.87 -55.91
C GLU A 643 -11.70 -22.74 -56.82
N HIS A 644 -11.56 -21.49 -56.37
CA HIS A 644 -11.91 -20.32 -57.17
C HIS A 644 -11.11 -20.28 -58.49
N LYS A 645 -9.79 -20.49 -58.42
CA LYS A 645 -8.93 -20.57 -59.60
C LYS A 645 -9.27 -21.76 -60.51
N ARG A 646 -9.70 -22.90 -59.95
CA ARG A 646 -10.15 -24.06 -60.76
C ARG A 646 -11.42 -23.73 -61.54
N PHE A 647 -12.43 -23.17 -60.89
CA PHE A 647 -13.68 -22.78 -61.56
C PHE A 647 -13.46 -21.72 -62.64
N GLU A 648 -12.62 -20.72 -62.36
CA GLU A 648 -12.24 -19.71 -63.35
C GLU A 648 -11.64 -20.36 -64.61
N HIS A 649 -10.73 -21.31 -64.42
CA HIS A 649 -10.10 -22.03 -65.52
C HIS A 649 -11.08 -22.94 -66.30
N GLU A 650 -12.00 -23.62 -65.60
CA GLU A 650 -13.02 -24.47 -66.22
C GLU A 650 -14.01 -23.68 -67.08
N ILE A 651 -14.47 -22.53 -66.59
CA ILE A 651 -15.36 -21.63 -67.34
C ILE A 651 -14.68 -21.13 -68.61
N LEU A 652 -13.43 -20.67 -68.49
CA LEU A 652 -12.65 -20.20 -69.64
C LEU A 652 -12.46 -21.30 -70.69
N ARG A 653 -12.19 -22.53 -70.24
CA ARG A 653 -12.06 -23.69 -71.12
C ARG A 653 -13.39 -24.04 -71.81
N SER A 654 -14.47 -24.14 -71.05
CA SER A 654 -15.80 -24.50 -71.58
C SER A 654 -16.31 -23.48 -72.60
N ASN A 655 -16.10 -22.18 -72.34
CA ASN A 655 -16.42 -21.12 -73.31
C ASN A 655 -15.65 -21.32 -74.63
N LYS A 656 -14.34 -21.57 -74.55
CA LYS A 656 -13.50 -21.77 -75.74
C LYS A 656 -13.92 -23.01 -76.56
N GLU A 657 -14.30 -24.09 -75.90
CA GLU A 657 -14.77 -25.33 -76.55
C GLU A 657 -16.12 -25.11 -77.28
N LEU A 658 -17.08 -24.45 -76.64
CA LEU A 658 -18.38 -24.10 -77.25
C LEU A 658 -18.21 -23.20 -78.48
N GLU A 659 -17.32 -22.21 -78.41
CA GLU A 659 -17.03 -21.31 -79.53
C GLU A 659 -16.45 -22.05 -80.73
N GLN A 660 -15.54 -22.99 -80.50
CA GLN A 660 -14.93 -23.79 -81.57
C GLN A 660 -15.95 -24.72 -82.24
N MET A 661 -16.86 -25.33 -81.46
CA MET A 661 -17.94 -26.15 -82.00
C MET A 661 -18.91 -25.34 -82.88
N ALA A 662 -19.32 -24.15 -82.42
CA ALA A 662 -20.21 -23.27 -83.18
C ALA A 662 -19.60 -22.85 -84.52
N TYR A 663 -18.28 -22.65 -84.57
CA TYR A 663 -17.56 -22.27 -85.80
C TYR A 663 -17.55 -23.40 -86.84
N VAL A 664 -17.15 -24.61 -86.45
CA VAL A 664 -17.04 -25.77 -87.36
C VAL A 664 -18.42 -26.14 -87.92
N ALA A 665 -19.43 -26.26 -87.04
CA ALA A 665 -20.79 -26.63 -87.46
C ALA A 665 -21.38 -25.65 -88.48
N SER A 666 -21.13 -24.34 -88.31
CA SER A 666 -21.62 -23.32 -89.23
C SER A 666 -20.93 -23.37 -90.60
N HIS A 667 -19.62 -23.65 -90.64
CA HIS A 667 -18.87 -23.81 -91.89
C HIS A 667 -19.43 -24.99 -92.71
N ASP A 668 -19.62 -26.14 -92.06
CA ASP A 668 -20.08 -27.37 -92.72
C ASP A 668 -21.53 -27.28 -93.22
N MET A 669 -22.35 -26.39 -92.65
CA MET A 669 -23.70 -26.09 -93.15
C MET A 669 -23.72 -25.12 -94.34
N GLN A 670 -22.75 -24.20 -94.46
CA GLN A 670 -22.71 -23.21 -95.54
C GLN A 670 -22.41 -23.82 -96.90
N GLU A 671 -21.55 -24.84 -96.94
CA GLU A 671 -21.12 -25.49 -98.17
C GLU A 671 -22.26 -26.18 -98.94
N PRO A 672 -23.08 -27.06 -98.33
CA PRO A 672 -24.21 -27.68 -99.02
C PRO A 672 -25.28 -26.65 -99.42
N LEU A 673 -25.52 -25.64 -98.58
CA LEU A 673 -26.49 -24.59 -98.89
C LEU A 673 -26.08 -23.74 -100.10
N ARG A 674 -24.79 -23.47 -100.27
CA ARG A 674 -24.26 -22.77 -101.44
C ARG A 674 -24.48 -23.56 -102.72
N MET A 675 -24.29 -24.88 -102.66
CA MET A 675 -24.54 -25.77 -103.79
C MET A 675 -26.03 -25.78 -104.17
N VAL A 676 -26.93 -25.93 -103.19
CA VAL A 676 -28.38 -25.90 -103.41
C VAL A 676 -28.82 -24.57 -104.05
N ALA A 677 -28.38 -23.43 -103.50
CA ALA A 677 -28.71 -22.12 -104.06
C ALA A 677 -28.24 -21.97 -105.51
N SER A 678 -27.00 -22.38 -105.81
CA SER A 678 -26.40 -22.25 -107.14
C SER A 678 -27.14 -23.09 -108.18
N PHE A 679 -27.49 -24.35 -107.86
CA PHE A 679 -28.25 -25.20 -108.77
C PHE A 679 -29.67 -24.69 -109.00
N MET A 680 -30.34 -24.18 -107.96
CA MET A 680 -31.67 -23.59 -108.11
C MET A 680 -31.65 -22.33 -108.97
N GLN A 681 -30.64 -21.47 -108.84
CA GLN A 681 -30.45 -20.32 -109.72
C GLN A 681 -30.23 -20.71 -111.19
N LEU A 682 -29.46 -21.77 -111.45
CA LEU A 682 -29.27 -22.31 -112.80
C LEU A 682 -30.58 -22.89 -113.37
N LEU A 683 -31.37 -23.56 -112.52
CA LEU A 683 -32.68 -24.11 -112.89
C LEU A 683 -33.65 -22.99 -113.29
N ALA A 684 -33.76 -21.95 -112.47
CA ALA A 684 -34.53 -20.74 -112.77
C ALA A 684 -34.09 -20.12 -114.09
N LYS A 685 -32.77 -19.89 -114.28
CA LYS A 685 -32.25 -19.26 -115.51
C LYS A 685 -32.57 -20.05 -116.78
N ARG A 686 -32.58 -21.39 -116.73
CA ARG A 686 -32.74 -22.25 -117.91
C ARG A 686 -34.20 -22.53 -118.27
N TYR A 687 -35.07 -22.59 -117.27
CA TYR A 687 -36.46 -23.04 -117.41
C TYR A 687 -37.53 -21.97 -117.12
N LYS A 688 -37.13 -20.73 -116.78
CA LYS A 688 -38.06 -19.61 -116.60
C LYS A 688 -39.04 -19.47 -117.77
N GLY A 689 -40.33 -19.53 -117.49
CA GLY A 689 -41.41 -19.44 -118.48
C GLY A 689 -41.50 -20.62 -119.48
N LYS A 690 -40.71 -21.69 -119.30
CA LYS A 690 -40.77 -22.92 -120.11
C LYS A 690 -41.57 -24.05 -119.45
N LEU A 691 -41.88 -23.92 -118.16
CA LEU A 691 -42.74 -24.81 -117.39
C LEU A 691 -44.10 -24.12 -117.13
N ASP A 692 -44.83 -24.52 -116.09
CA ASP A 692 -45.98 -23.78 -115.59
C ASP A 692 -45.57 -22.62 -114.65
N LYS A 693 -46.52 -21.74 -114.33
CA LYS A 693 -46.27 -20.59 -113.45
C LYS A 693 -45.89 -21.03 -112.03
N ASP A 694 -46.48 -22.13 -111.57
CA ASP A 694 -46.25 -22.67 -110.24
C ASP A 694 -44.80 -23.17 -110.10
N ALA A 695 -44.22 -23.78 -111.13
CA ALA A 695 -42.81 -24.19 -111.12
C ALA A 695 -41.85 -23.01 -110.98
N ASP A 696 -42.06 -21.91 -111.71
CA ASP A 696 -41.25 -20.70 -111.56
C ASP A 696 -41.37 -20.13 -110.13
N GLU A 697 -42.56 -20.19 -109.54
CA GLU A 697 -42.81 -19.76 -108.15
C GLU A 697 -42.09 -20.66 -107.14
N TYR A 698 -42.19 -21.98 -107.26
CA TYR A 698 -41.52 -22.93 -106.38
C TYR A 698 -39.99 -22.85 -106.45
N ILE A 699 -39.43 -22.64 -107.64
CA ILE A 699 -37.97 -22.48 -107.81
C ILE A 699 -37.52 -21.19 -107.11
N ASN A 700 -38.26 -20.09 -107.27
CA ASN A 700 -37.94 -18.84 -106.57
C ASN A 700 -38.03 -19.00 -105.04
N TYR A 701 -39.06 -19.68 -104.52
CA TYR A 701 -39.14 -19.99 -103.09
C TYR A 701 -37.94 -20.81 -102.58
N ALA A 702 -37.45 -21.77 -103.37
CA ALA A 702 -36.27 -22.56 -103.01
C ALA A 702 -34.97 -21.74 -103.02
N ILE A 703 -34.78 -20.86 -104.03
CA ILE A 703 -33.62 -19.94 -104.10
C ILE A 703 -33.63 -19.01 -102.89
N GLU A 704 -34.74 -18.36 -102.62
CA GLU A 704 -34.90 -17.47 -101.47
C GLU A 704 -34.71 -18.22 -100.14
N GLY A 705 -35.20 -19.46 -100.06
CA GLY A 705 -35.01 -20.37 -98.93
C GLY A 705 -33.53 -20.63 -98.64
N ALA A 706 -32.76 -20.96 -99.67
CA ALA A 706 -31.33 -21.25 -99.55
C ALA A 706 -30.50 -20.01 -99.21
N GLN A 707 -30.70 -18.90 -99.92
CA GLN A 707 -30.00 -17.62 -99.66
C GLN A 707 -30.23 -17.11 -98.24
N ARG A 708 -31.45 -17.29 -97.74
CA ARG A 708 -31.86 -16.95 -96.38
C ARG A 708 -31.17 -17.81 -95.32
N MET A 709 -31.07 -19.12 -95.53
CA MET A 709 -30.31 -19.99 -94.60
C MET A 709 -28.83 -19.59 -94.58
N GLN A 710 -28.25 -19.23 -95.73
CA GLN A 710 -26.88 -18.71 -95.78
C GLN A 710 -26.72 -17.41 -94.97
N ALA A 711 -27.65 -16.46 -95.12
CA ALA A 711 -27.63 -15.21 -94.36
C ALA A 711 -27.76 -15.44 -92.85
N LEU A 712 -28.65 -16.35 -92.42
CA LEU A 712 -28.82 -16.69 -91.01
C LEU A 712 -27.54 -17.29 -90.39
N ILE A 713 -26.87 -18.20 -91.11
CA ILE A 713 -25.63 -18.81 -90.62
C ILE A 713 -24.49 -17.79 -90.57
N GLN A 714 -24.38 -16.91 -91.57
CA GLN A 714 -23.39 -15.84 -91.57
C GLN A 714 -23.59 -14.87 -90.39
N ASP A 715 -24.83 -14.49 -90.10
CA ASP A 715 -25.16 -13.62 -88.98
C ASP A 715 -24.92 -14.31 -87.63
N MET A 716 -25.21 -15.61 -87.51
CA MET A 716 -24.89 -16.41 -86.32
C MET A 716 -23.36 -16.49 -86.07
N LEU A 717 -22.56 -16.68 -87.12
CA LEU A 717 -21.10 -16.65 -87.05
C LEU A 717 -20.56 -15.28 -86.64
N ARG A 718 -21.13 -14.20 -87.18
CA ARG A 718 -20.79 -12.83 -86.77
C ARG A 718 -21.08 -12.61 -85.29
N TYR A 719 -22.25 -13.04 -84.82
CA TYR A 719 -22.63 -12.95 -83.41
C TYR A 719 -21.64 -13.70 -82.48
N SER A 720 -21.26 -14.93 -82.83
CA SER A 720 -20.27 -15.72 -82.07
C SER A 720 -18.87 -15.06 -82.05
N ARG A 721 -18.43 -14.49 -83.17
CA ARG A 721 -17.11 -13.84 -83.28
C ARG A 721 -16.95 -12.57 -82.45
N ILE A 722 -18.05 -11.92 -82.06
CA ILE A 722 -18.02 -10.75 -81.17
C ILE A 722 -17.48 -11.15 -79.78
N SER A 723 -17.48 -12.42 -79.39
CA SER A 723 -16.90 -12.87 -78.11
C SER A 723 -15.39 -13.16 -78.16
N THR A 724 -14.85 -13.60 -79.31
CA THR A 724 -13.55 -14.30 -79.41
C THR A 724 -12.32 -13.42 -79.63
N ARG A 725 -12.45 -12.26 -80.30
CA ARG A 725 -11.29 -11.39 -80.59
C ARG A 725 -11.21 -10.26 -79.58
N GLY A 726 -10.26 -10.29 -78.63
CA GLY A 726 -10.01 -9.18 -77.71
C GLY A 726 -9.92 -7.85 -78.48
N VAL A 727 -10.91 -6.99 -78.29
CA VAL A 727 -10.91 -5.65 -78.83
C VAL A 727 -10.33 -4.77 -77.73
N GLN A 728 -9.19 -4.14 -78.00
CA GLN A 728 -8.84 -2.94 -77.26
C GLN A 728 -9.66 -1.80 -77.88
N PRO A 729 -10.65 -1.23 -77.18
CA PRO A 729 -11.40 -0.10 -77.73
C PRO A 729 -10.44 1.06 -77.96
N HIS A 730 -10.38 1.53 -79.20
CA HIS A 730 -9.54 2.66 -79.58
C HIS A 730 -10.40 3.91 -79.75
N LEU A 731 -9.76 5.07 -79.70
CA LEU A 731 -10.41 6.33 -80.03
C LEU A 731 -10.87 6.28 -81.49
N THR A 732 -12.18 6.23 -81.69
CA THR A 732 -12.82 6.08 -82.99
C THR A 732 -13.66 7.32 -83.31
N GLU A 733 -13.48 7.86 -84.52
CA GLU A 733 -14.29 8.97 -85.03
C GLU A 733 -15.67 8.47 -85.48
N SER A 734 -16.70 8.75 -84.68
CA SER A 734 -18.07 8.29 -84.90
C SER A 734 -18.66 8.77 -86.22
N GLU A 735 -18.29 9.97 -86.69
CA GLU A 735 -18.75 10.49 -87.99
C GLU A 735 -18.26 9.63 -89.16
N LYS A 736 -16.98 9.26 -89.17
CA LYS A 736 -16.41 8.38 -90.22
C LYS A 736 -17.08 7.00 -90.21
N ALA A 737 -17.38 6.48 -89.01
CA ALA A 737 -18.08 5.21 -88.89
C ALA A 737 -19.51 5.30 -89.46
N LEU A 738 -20.22 6.40 -89.22
CA LEU A 738 -21.52 6.64 -89.82
C LEU A 738 -21.43 6.85 -91.34
N ASP A 739 -20.45 7.59 -91.84
CA ASP A 739 -20.24 7.80 -93.29
C ASP A 739 -20.09 6.48 -94.04
N LEU A 740 -19.27 5.56 -93.50
CA LEU A 740 -19.10 4.23 -94.08
C LEU A 740 -20.39 3.41 -94.02
N ALA A 741 -21.15 3.51 -92.92
CA ALA A 741 -22.44 2.84 -92.81
C ALA A 741 -23.45 3.36 -93.84
N LEU A 742 -23.50 4.68 -94.08
CA LEU A 742 -24.39 5.29 -95.07
C LEU A 742 -23.96 4.95 -96.50
N LEU A 743 -22.65 4.90 -96.78
CA LEU A 743 -22.13 4.45 -98.07
C LEU A 743 -22.58 3.01 -98.38
N ASN A 744 -22.54 2.12 -97.39
CA ASN A 744 -23.02 0.74 -97.53
C ASN A 744 -24.54 0.65 -97.80
N LEU A 745 -25.31 1.70 -97.45
CA LEU A 745 -26.76 1.76 -97.59
C LEU A 745 -27.22 2.65 -98.75
N GLN A 746 -26.30 3.18 -99.55
CA GLN A 746 -26.60 4.18 -100.59
C GLN A 746 -27.70 3.70 -101.56
N LEU A 747 -27.59 2.47 -102.08
CA LEU A 747 -28.61 1.92 -102.99
C LEU A 747 -29.99 1.82 -102.33
N GLN A 748 -30.07 1.39 -101.07
CA GLN A 748 -31.34 1.33 -100.33
C GLN A 748 -31.92 2.73 -100.10
N MET A 749 -31.08 3.73 -99.86
CA MET A 749 -31.52 5.11 -99.69
C MET A 749 -32.05 5.70 -101.01
N GLU A 750 -31.39 5.39 -102.14
CA GLU A 750 -31.84 5.79 -103.49
C GLU A 750 -33.18 5.12 -103.84
N ASP A 751 -33.31 3.81 -103.60
CA ASP A 751 -34.53 3.04 -103.90
C ASP A 751 -35.74 3.50 -103.06
N THR A 752 -35.52 3.91 -101.81
CA THR A 752 -36.59 4.34 -100.90
C THR A 752 -36.84 5.85 -100.90
N GLY A 753 -36.00 6.64 -101.58
CA GLY A 753 -36.05 8.10 -101.51
C GLY A 753 -35.76 8.65 -100.11
N ALA A 754 -34.92 7.96 -99.34
CA ALA A 754 -34.66 8.26 -97.94
C ALA A 754 -33.92 9.58 -97.73
N ARG A 755 -34.24 10.27 -96.63
CA ARG A 755 -33.47 11.42 -96.15
C ARG A 755 -32.84 11.12 -94.80
N VAL A 756 -31.52 10.98 -94.77
CA VAL A 756 -30.75 10.79 -93.52
C VAL A 756 -30.03 12.08 -93.17
N THR A 757 -30.24 12.58 -91.95
CA THR A 757 -29.61 13.80 -91.42
C THR A 757 -28.88 13.49 -90.11
N ARG A 758 -27.86 14.28 -89.76
CA ARG A 758 -27.11 14.12 -88.52
C ARG A 758 -26.69 15.44 -87.90
N GLU A 759 -26.56 15.45 -86.59
CA GLU A 759 -25.80 16.44 -85.82
C GLU A 759 -24.31 16.03 -85.71
N PRO A 760 -23.41 16.91 -85.26
CA PRO A 760 -22.01 16.55 -85.02
C PRO A 760 -21.87 15.39 -84.03
N LEU A 761 -21.11 14.36 -84.38
CA LEU A 761 -20.99 13.14 -83.56
C LEU A 761 -19.61 13.05 -82.89
N PRO A 762 -19.52 13.04 -81.54
CA PRO A 762 -18.25 13.02 -80.84
C PRO A 762 -17.55 11.65 -80.98
N PRO A 763 -16.20 11.59 -80.86
CA PRO A 763 -15.47 10.34 -80.88
C PRO A 763 -15.73 9.51 -79.63
N VAL A 764 -15.63 8.19 -79.76
CA VAL A 764 -15.89 7.22 -78.69
C VAL A 764 -14.80 6.16 -78.60
N LEU A 765 -14.71 5.48 -77.46
CA LEU A 765 -13.85 4.31 -77.30
C LEU A 765 -14.57 3.05 -77.83
N ALA A 766 -14.29 2.68 -79.08
CA ALA A 766 -14.95 1.55 -79.76
C ALA A 766 -14.06 0.91 -80.84
N ASP A 767 -14.40 -0.31 -81.25
CA ASP A 767 -13.92 -0.87 -82.52
C ASP A 767 -14.65 -0.21 -83.70
N ALA A 768 -13.88 0.38 -84.62
CA ALA A 768 -14.42 1.13 -85.75
C ALA A 768 -15.35 0.29 -86.64
N ASN A 769 -15.04 -0.98 -86.90
CA ASN A 769 -15.87 -1.84 -87.75
C ASN A 769 -17.18 -2.22 -87.04
N GLN A 770 -17.12 -2.47 -85.73
CA GLN A 770 -18.32 -2.79 -84.96
C GLN A 770 -19.23 -1.57 -84.80
N LEU A 771 -18.67 -0.36 -84.69
CA LEU A 771 -19.45 0.88 -84.68
C LEU A 771 -20.13 1.13 -86.03
N VAL A 772 -19.43 0.94 -87.15
CA VAL A 772 -20.04 0.96 -88.51
C VAL A 772 -21.21 -0.02 -88.59
N GLN A 773 -21.03 -1.24 -88.05
CA GLN A 773 -22.05 -2.28 -88.07
C GLN A 773 -23.30 -1.91 -87.25
N VAL A 774 -23.14 -1.28 -86.08
CA VAL A 774 -24.27 -0.79 -85.26
C VAL A 774 -25.05 0.27 -86.02
N PHE A 775 -24.37 1.28 -86.58
CA PHE A 775 -25.04 2.31 -87.39
C PHE A 775 -25.74 1.71 -88.60
N GLN A 776 -25.07 0.82 -89.35
CA GLN A 776 -25.63 0.20 -90.54
C GLN A 776 -26.90 -0.61 -90.22
N ASN A 777 -26.89 -1.41 -89.15
CA ASN A 777 -28.04 -2.23 -88.77
C ASN A 777 -29.24 -1.38 -88.31
N ILE A 778 -29.00 -0.35 -87.51
CA ILE A 778 -30.08 0.51 -87.00
C ILE A 778 -30.65 1.38 -88.13
N VAL A 779 -29.80 1.98 -88.96
CA VAL A 779 -30.24 2.80 -90.10
C VAL A 779 -30.93 1.95 -91.16
N SER A 780 -30.40 0.76 -91.49
CA SER A 780 -31.08 -0.15 -92.44
C SER A 780 -32.46 -0.57 -91.94
N ASN A 781 -32.64 -0.79 -90.63
CA ASN A 781 -33.97 -1.03 -90.06
C ASN A 781 -34.90 0.17 -90.25
N ALA A 782 -34.41 1.39 -90.01
CA ALA A 782 -35.20 2.61 -90.21
C ALA A 782 -35.62 2.81 -91.68
N LEU A 783 -34.72 2.53 -92.63
CA LEU A 783 -35.00 2.58 -94.06
C LEU A 783 -36.01 1.51 -94.49
N LYS A 784 -35.98 0.35 -93.84
CA LYS A 784 -36.79 -0.80 -94.21
C LYS A 784 -38.20 -0.74 -93.64
N PHE A 785 -38.36 -0.33 -92.38
CA PHE A 785 -39.63 -0.37 -91.66
C PHE A 785 -40.37 0.97 -91.72
N HIS A 786 -40.63 1.45 -92.94
CA HIS A 786 -41.36 2.70 -93.18
C HIS A 786 -42.78 2.47 -93.74
N GLY A 787 -43.62 3.51 -93.62
CA GLY A 787 -44.97 3.53 -94.19
C GLY A 787 -44.99 4.12 -95.59
N GLN A 788 -46.11 4.72 -96.01
CA GLN A 788 -46.23 5.36 -97.35
C GLN A 788 -45.35 6.61 -97.54
N ARG A 789 -44.86 7.20 -96.45
CA ARG A 789 -43.95 8.35 -96.49
C ARG A 789 -42.51 7.87 -96.73
N PRO A 790 -41.69 8.62 -97.48
CA PRO A 790 -40.26 8.35 -97.57
C PRO A 790 -39.62 8.33 -96.18
N PRO A 791 -38.67 7.41 -95.92
CA PRO A 791 -38.03 7.29 -94.62
C PRO A 791 -37.17 8.51 -94.32
N GLU A 792 -37.42 9.13 -93.17
CA GLU A 792 -36.61 10.21 -92.62
C GLU A 792 -35.91 9.72 -91.36
N VAL A 793 -34.58 9.74 -91.40
CA VAL A 793 -33.74 9.29 -90.29
C VAL A 793 -32.90 10.47 -89.77
N HIS A 794 -32.92 10.70 -88.47
CA HIS A 794 -32.15 11.73 -87.81
C HIS A 794 -31.25 11.13 -86.73
N ILE A 795 -29.97 11.49 -86.74
CA ILE A 795 -28.95 10.93 -85.85
C ILE A 795 -28.34 12.05 -85.01
N ALA A 796 -28.44 11.93 -83.69
CA ALA A 796 -27.88 12.87 -82.72
C ALA A 796 -27.04 12.14 -81.67
N ALA A 797 -26.19 12.88 -80.96
CA ALA A 797 -25.39 12.33 -79.86
C ALA A 797 -25.33 13.30 -78.68
N THR A 798 -25.52 12.79 -77.47
CA THR A 798 -25.44 13.56 -76.21
C THR A 798 -24.42 12.94 -75.28
N ARG A 799 -23.61 13.77 -74.62
CA ARG A 799 -22.67 13.31 -73.60
C ARG A 799 -23.37 13.18 -72.25
N CYS A 800 -23.29 11.99 -71.64
CA CYS A 800 -23.74 11.76 -70.27
C CYS A 800 -22.55 11.84 -69.31
N GLU A 801 -22.44 12.94 -68.56
CA GLU A 801 -21.36 13.18 -67.59
C GLU A 801 -21.40 12.19 -66.41
N ALA A 802 -22.60 11.81 -65.93
CA ALA A 802 -22.77 10.90 -64.81
C ALA A 802 -22.24 9.49 -65.09
N ASP A 803 -22.48 8.99 -66.30
CA ASP A 803 -22.10 7.63 -66.71
C ASP A 803 -20.78 7.59 -67.49
N LYS A 804 -20.14 8.74 -67.75
CA LYS A 804 -18.95 8.87 -68.61
C LYS A 804 -19.13 8.22 -69.99
N THR A 805 -20.31 8.36 -70.59
CA THR A 805 -20.65 7.78 -71.89
C THR A 805 -21.16 8.82 -72.89
N ILE A 806 -21.10 8.50 -74.18
CA ILE A 806 -21.81 9.19 -75.25
C ILE A 806 -23.03 8.35 -75.60
N GLU A 807 -24.23 8.93 -75.54
CA GLU A 807 -25.48 8.31 -76.02
C GLU A 807 -25.79 8.80 -77.43
N PHE A 808 -25.92 7.88 -78.38
CA PHE A 808 -26.42 8.12 -79.73
C PHE A 808 -27.92 7.86 -79.78
N ALA A 809 -28.65 8.73 -80.48
CA ALA A 809 -30.08 8.57 -80.76
C ALA A 809 -30.29 8.52 -82.28
N VAL A 810 -30.85 7.42 -82.79
CA VAL A 810 -31.24 7.25 -84.19
C VAL A 810 -32.77 7.22 -84.26
N ARG A 811 -33.36 8.30 -84.75
CA ARG A 811 -34.81 8.49 -84.84
C ARG A 811 -35.28 8.31 -86.28
N ASP A 812 -36.38 7.58 -86.46
CA ASP A 812 -37.06 7.37 -87.74
C ASP A 812 -38.53 7.83 -87.71
N ASN A 813 -39.12 8.00 -88.90
CA ASN A 813 -40.56 8.28 -89.10
C ASN A 813 -41.35 7.03 -89.53
N GLY A 814 -40.84 5.84 -89.20
CA GLY A 814 -41.33 4.55 -89.68
C GLY A 814 -42.63 4.09 -89.04
N ILE A 815 -42.94 2.80 -89.19
CA ILE A 815 -44.20 2.20 -88.71
C ILE A 815 -44.31 2.13 -87.18
N GLY A 816 -43.21 2.32 -86.45
CA GLY A 816 -43.15 2.20 -84.99
C GLY A 816 -43.27 0.75 -84.50
N ILE A 817 -43.04 0.57 -83.19
CA ILE A 817 -42.98 -0.71 -82.48
C ILE A 817 -43.88 -0.59 -81.27
N GLU A 818 -44.75 -1.58 -81.04
CA GLU A 818 -45.57 -1.62 -79.82
C GLU A 818 -44.68 -1.85 -78.58
N GLU A 819 -44.97 -1.12 -77.49
CA GLU A 819 -44.15 -1.08 -76.28
C GLU A 819 -43.87 -2.48 -75.69
N ARG A 820 -44.84 -3.40 -75.74
CA ARG A 820 -44.68 -4.81 -75.30
C ARG A 820 -43.58 -5.59 -76.04
N HIS A 821 -43.08 -5.07 -77.14
CA HIS A 821 -42.04 -5.70 -77.96
C HIS A 821 -40.66 -5.04 -77.80
N ALA A 822 -40.53 -3.95 -77.03
CA ALA A 822 -39.31 -3.15 -76.90
C ALA A 822 -38.08 -3.96 -76.43
N GLU A 823 -38.24 -4.90 -75.50
CA GLU A 823 -37.13 -5.77 -75.08
C GLU A 823 -36.93 -6.96 -76.03
N ARG A 824 -38.02 -7.46 -76.61
CA ARG A 824 -38.03 -8.69 -77.42
C ARG A 824 -37.32 -8.50 -78.76
N ILE A 825 -37.32 -7.30 -79.35
CA ILE A 825 -36.67 -7.02 -80.63
C ILE A 825 -35.15 -7.22 -80.63
N PHE A 826 -34.52 -7.19 -79.45
CA PHE A 826 -33.08 -7.44 -79.32
C PHE A 826 -32.74 -8.93 -79.14
N GLY A 827 -33.75 -9.81 -79.11
CA GLY A 827 -33.54 -11.26 -79.03
C GLY A 827 -33.11 -11.87 -80.38
N MET A 828 -32.36 -12.97 -80.33
CA MET A 828 -31.96 -13.70 -81.53
C MET A 828 -33.19 -14.27 -82.27
N PHE A 829 -33.21 -14.12 -83.59
CA PHE A 829 -34.28 -14.59 -84.49
C PHE A 829 -35.67 -13.98 -84.24
N GLN A 830 -35.75 -12.82 -83.56
CA GLN A 830 -37.02 -12.17 -83.25
C GLN A 830 -37.48 -11.27 -84.40
N ARG A 831 -38.73 -11.45 -84.85
CA ARG A 831 -39.39 -10.64 -85.89
C ARG A 831 -40.82 -10.31 -85.46
N LEU A 832 -41.26 -9.08 -85.77
CA LEU A 832 -42.60 -8.58 -85.42
C LEU A 832 -43.59 -8.62 -86.59
N HIS A 833 -43.12 -8.64 -87.83
CA HIS A 833 -43.95 -8.67 -89.03
C HIS A 833 -43.75 -9.94 -89.85
N PRO A 834 -44.81 -10.42 -90.54
CA PRO A 834 -44.74 -11.54 -91.47
C PRO A 834 -43.70 -11.34 -92.56
N ARG A 835 -43.24 -12.45 -93.10
CA ARG A 835 -42.11 -12.49 -94.03
C ARG A 835 -42.36 -11.76 -95.34
N GLU A 836 -43.58 -11.93 -95.86
CA GLU A 836 -44.05 -11.34 -97.13
C GLU A 836 -44.06 -9.81 -97.09
N GLN A 837 -44.00 -9.21 -95.89
CA GLN A 837 -44.10 -7.76 -95.70
C GLN A 837 -42.74 -7.07 -95.57
N TYR A 838 -41.71 -7.73 -95.00
CA TYR A 838 -40.41 -7.09 -94.67
C TYR A 838 -39.24 -8.09 -94.59
N GLU A 839 -38.20 -7.97 -95.43
CA GLU A 839 -37.05 -8.91 -95.50
C GLU A 839 -35.98 -8.83 -94.37
N GLY A 840 -35.62 -9.93 -93.70
CA GLY A 840 -34.49 -9.92 -92.77
C GLY A 840 -34.32 -11.19 -91.91
N THR A 841 -33.14 -11.35 -91.31
CA THR A 841 -32.75 -12.52 -90.49
C THR A 841 -33.22 -12.44 -89.04
N GLY A 842 -33.49 -11.25 -88.52
CA GLY A 842 -33.88 -11.04 -87.11
C GLY A 842 -32.68 -11.12 -86.13
N ILE A 843 -31.44 -11.04 -86.61
CA ILE A 843 -30.23 -11.08 -85.79
C ILE A 843 -29.57 -9.69 -85.64
N GLY A 844 -29.83 -8.75 -86.57
CA GLY A 844 -29.15 -7.45 -86.62
C GLY A 844 -29.21 -6.64 -85.32
N LEU A 845 -30.37 -6.56 -84.65
CA LEU A 845 -30.50 -5.86 -83.37
C LEU A 845 -29.85 -6.61 -82.20
N ALA A 846 -29.85 -7.95 -82.22
CA ALA A 846 -29.12 -8.75 -81.24
C ALA A 846 -27.59 -8.54 -81.35
N ILE A 847 -27.07 -8.39 -82.58
CA ILE A 847 -25.68 -7.99 -82.83
C ILE A 847 -25.41 -6.61 -82.25
N CYS A 848 -26.30 -5.62 -82.48
CA CYS A 848 -26.12 -4.28 -81.94
C CYS A 848 -26.04 -4.28 -80.41
N LYS A 849 -26.98 -4.99 -79.76
CA LYS A 849 -26.98 -5.16 -78.30
C LYS A 849 -25.69 -5.77 -77.80
N LYS A 850 -25.24 -6.86 -78.42
CA LYS A 850 -24.01 -7.56 -78.03
C LYS A 850 -22.76 -6.68 -78.20
N VAL A 851 -22.66 -5.92 -79.30
CA VAL A 851 -21.55 -4.98 -79.53
C VAL A 851 -21.53 -3.89 -78.47
N VAL A 852 -22.69 -3.28 -78.19
CA VAL A 852 -22.80 -2.18 -77.24
C VAL A 852 -22.49 -2.62 -75.81
N GLU A 853 -23.07 -3.73 -75.35
CA GLU A 853 -22.79 -4.32 -74.02
C GLU A 853 -21.32 -4.70 -73.86
N ARG A 854 -20.70 -5.23 -74.92
CA ARG A 854 -19.28 -5.58 -74.93
C ARG A 854 -18.36 -4.37 -74.72
N HIS A 855 -18.77 -3.20 -75.17
CA HIS A 855 -18.04 -1.95 -74.95
C HIS A 855 -18.43 -1.26 -73.63
N GLY A 856 -19.19 -1.93 -72.76
CA GLY A 856 -19.65 -1.37 -71.48
C GLY A 856 -20.83 -0.40 -71.61
N GLY A 857 -21.48 -0.34 -72.79
CA GLY A 857 -22.63 0.50 -73.07
C GLY A 857 -23.97 -0.21 -72.88
N ARG A 858 -25.06 0.50 -73.20
CA ARG A 858 -26.46 0.00 -73.17
C ARG A 858 -27.19 0.41 -74.44
N ILE A 859 -28.14 -0.41 -74.88
CA ILE A 859 -29.03 -0.12 -76.01
C ILE A 859 -30.50 -0.22 -75.58
N ARG A 860 -31.35 0.68 -76.06
CA ARG A 860 -32.80 0.71 -75.79
C ARG A 860 -33.54 1.30 -76.99
N VAL A 861 -34.86 1.17 -77.00
CA VAL A 861 -35.74 1.76 -78.01
C VAL A 861 -36.90 2.47 -77.32
N GLU A 862 -37.27 3.65 -77.83
CA GLU A 862 -38.54 4.31 -77.54
C GLU A 862 -39.32 4.37 -78.85
N SER A 863 -40.54 3.86 -78.87
CA SER A 863 -41.31 3.76 -80.10
C SER A 863 -42.80 3.75 -79.82
N LYS A 864 -43.57 4.27 -80.79
CA LYS A 864 -45.02 4.28 -80.74
C LYS A 864 -45.56 3.96 -82.12
N LEU A 865 -46.53 3.05 -82.18
CA LEU A 865 -47.08 2.54 -83.44
C LEU A 865 -47.62 3.69 -84.31
N GLY A 866 -47.15 3.79 -85.55
CA GLY A 866 -47.51 4.83 -86.52
C GLY A 866 -46.74 6.15 -86.41
N GLU A 867 -45.95 6.37 -85.36
CA GLU A 867 -45.21 7.62 -85.12
C GLU A 867 -43.68 7.50 -85.34
N GLY A 868 -43.17 6.28 -85.55
CA GLY A 868 -41.75 5.98 -85.74
C GLY A 868 -41.05 5.45 -84.48
N SER A 869 -39.74 5.20 -84.56
CA SER A 869 -38.93 4.70 -83.45
C SER A 869 -37.69 5.56 -83.21
N THR A 870 -37.18 5.55 -81.98
CA THR A 870 -35.87 6.10 -81.62
C THR A 870 -35.06 5.04 -80.89
N PHE A 871 -33.94 4.64 -81.50
CA PHE A 871 -32.98 3.73 -80.88
C PHE A 871 -31.89 4.53 -80.18
N PHE A 872 -31.67 4.24 -78.91
CA PHE A 872 -30.60 4.84 -78.11
C PHE A 872 -29.54 3.81 -77.80
N PHE A 873 -28.26 4.16 -78.00
CA PHE A 873 -27.15 3.29 -77.60
C PHE A 873 -25.95 4.10 -77.09
N THR A 874 -25.21 3.54 -76.13
CA THR A 874 -24.09 4.24 -75.50
C THR A 874 -22.73 3.60 -75.76
N PHE A 875 -21.68 4.43 -75.82
CA PHE A 875 -20.28 3.99 -75.80
C PHE A 875 -19.46 4.83 -74.81
N PRO A 876 -18.36 4.30 -74.23
CA PRO A 876 -17.53 5.05 -73.29
C PRO A 876 -16.93 6.31 -73.93
N CYS A 877 -16.97 7.42 -73.18
CA CYS A 877 -16.34 8.67 -73.57
C CYS A 877 -14.81 8.53 -73.45
N PRO A 878 -14.03 9.09 -74.38
CA PRO A 878 -12.59 9.23 -74.18
C PRO A 878 -12.37 10.17 -72.99
N CYS A 879 -11.88 9.65 -71.87
CA CYS A 879 -11.45 10.51 -70.77
C CYS A 879 -10.28 11.38 -71.27
N LYS A 880 -10.38 12.70 -71.13
CA LYS A 880 -9.16 13.50 -71.03
C LYS A 880 -8.51 13.11 -69.72
N GLU A 881 -7.42 12.34 -69.75
CA GLU A 881 -6.51 12.29 -68.62
C GLU A 881 -6.04 13.73 -68.38
N GLY A 882 -6.53 14.32 -67.30
CA GLY A 882 -6.04 15.59 -66.82
C GLY A 882 -4.59 15.41 -66.39
N THR A 883 -3.74 16.25 -66.97
CA THR A 883 -2.45 16.71 -66.42
C THR A 883 -2.54 17.05 -64.94
#